data_AF-A0A7J7L255-F1
#
_entry.id   AF-A0A7J7L255-F1
#
_cell.length_a   1.000
_cell.length_b   1.000
_cell.length_c   1.000
_cell.angle_alpha   90.00
_cell.angle_beta   90.00
_cell.angle_gamma   90.00
#
_symmetry.space_group_name_H-M   'P 1'
#
loop_
_entity.id
_entity.type
_entity.pdbx_description
1 polymer ?
#
loop_
_entity_poly.entity_id
_entity_poly.type
_entity_poly.pdbx_seq_one_letter_code
_entity_poly.pdbx_strand_id
1 'polypeptide(L)'
;MDTGIKMSTRATTIVLCCKGPKDRIREMFTKVELSFSSYDTAWVGMVPNLKYPLIPAFPQCIYWLMETQLHDGSWGFPHRHPLMGKDTLISTLACVIALRKWDAGKEHVEKGLLFIGSNFSSATDEKQHSPIGFDIIFAGLIEYAQDLGINLHLSQRALDSIFQKRNLELKRESGSNCEGRNAYLGYVAEGRGDLQEWEEIIMKYQRNNGSLFNSPSTTAAALWHLKDINCFHYLSTIVFKFCGGVPATYPSDIYTRLRMVDNLERLGIDRYFRDEIKSVLDNTYRCWSETDEEIFLDTTTCALAFRILRMHGYDVLSDALNRYSEEELFLDTLGGYQNDMSTVLELYRASQITIFPDETILDKIHSWTSRFLRRELSSGSMKSDLFNKRITQEVDDALSFPYYANLERLENRRHVEHYDVDHIRILKTAFRPFHIDDRDFLELAVEDFNSCQSIHRKELKQLERWVEENKLDKLQFARQKLTYCYFSAAATLFAPEQSDARISWAKNSVLSTVVDDFFDIGGSKEELQNLIKLVEKWDGITATDCCSEQVEIVYFALHNSINEIGEKAFAWQGHCVVPHIIEIWLTLLKAMMREADWTIDKSVPTLDEYMTNGYVSFALGPIVLPALYFVGPVLPEEVVKDPEYHNLYKLMSTVGRLLNDIQGFKRESKEGKLNAVSLHMIHGNAVVTEEEAVKEMTSVIGRSRRELLRLVLQTNDSVVPRACKDLFWKMSKVVNLFYMSNDGFTSQQKMVNSVKAVIHEPLNGLQETVKHPSLSSSK
;
A
#
# COMPACT_ATOMS: atom_id res chain seq x y z
N MET A 1 20.74 -37.45 23.32
CA MET A 1 19.31 -37.10 23.11
C MET A 1 19.18 -36.33 21.79
N ASP A 2 19.68 -36.91 20.70
CA ASP A 2 20.05 -36.18 19.48
C ASP A 2 19.21 -36.57 18.25
N THR A 3 18.16 -37.37 18.47
CA THR A 3 17.27 -37.90 17.44
C THR A 3 15.90 -37.24 17.43
N GLY A 4 15.49 -36.55 18.51
CA GLY A 4 14.18 -35.91 18.64
C GLY A 4 14.06 -34.58 17.89
N ILE A 5 15.12 -33.76 17.89
CA ILE A 5 15.08 -32.40 17.30
C ILE A 5 15.15 -32.48 15.76
N LYS A 6 16.06 -33.30 15.20
CA LYS A 6 16.16 -33.50 13.74
C LYS A 6 14.92 -34.17 13.12
N MET A 7 14.20 -35.03 13.86
CA MET A 7 12.94 -35.59 13.35
C MET A 7 11.78 -34.59 13.42
N SER A 8 11.74 -33.71 14.44
CA SER A 8 10.73 -32.66 14.54
C SER A 8 10.86 -31.63 13.41
N THR A 9 12.06 -31.11 13.12
CA THR A 9 12.24 -30.14 12.02
C THR A 9 11.94 -30.77 10.66
N ARG A 10 12.39 -32.01 10.43
CA ARG A 10 12.17 -32.72 9.16
C ARG A 10 10.70 -33.10 8.97
N ALA A 11 9.97 -33.44 10.04
CA ALA A 11 8.52 -33.68 9.98
C ALA A 11 7.73 -32.38 9.73
N THR A 12 8.09 -31.26 10.37
CA THR A 12 7.46 -29.96 10.11
C THR A 12 7.72 -29.46 8.69
N THR A 13 8.93 -29.62 8.17
CA THR A 13 9.28 -29.30 6.77
C THR A 13 8.53 -30.17 5.76
N ILE A 14 8.32 -31.47 6.05
CA ILE A 14 7.55 -32.37 5.16
C ILE A 14 6.04 -32.03 5.19
N VAL A 15 5.49 -31.63 6.33
CA VAL A 15 4.08 -31.22 6.45
C VAL A 15 3.79 -29.89 5.73
N LEU A 16 4.71 -28.92 5.80
CA LEU A 16 4.63 -27.66 5.04
C LEU A 16 4.74 -27.86 3.52
N CYS A 17 5.49 -28.88 3.08
CA CYS A 17 5.66 -29.23 1.66
C CYS A 17 4.39 -29.82 1.01
N CYS A 18 3.42 -30.28 1.81
CA CYS A 18 2.12 -30.79 1.32
C CYS A 18 0.99 -29.74 1.33
N LYS A 19 1.20 -28.56 1.92
CA LYS A 19 0.22 -27.47 2.00
C LYS A 19 0.36 -26.55 0.79
N GLY A 20 -0.75 -26.05 0.23
CA GLY A 20 -0.69 -25.03 -0.84
C GLY A 20 -0.25 -23.65 -0.31
N PRO A 21 0.16 -22.70 -1.18
CA PRO A 21 0.61 -21.36 -0.76
C PRO A 21 -0.36 -20.65 0.20
N LYS A 22 -1.68 -20.80 -0.02
CA LYS A 22 -2.73 -20.23 0.85
C LYS A 22 -2.61 -20.71 2.30
N ASP A 23 -2.42 -22.00 2.52
CA ASP A 23 -2.36 -22.55 3.88
C ASP A 23 -1.07 -22.16 4.60
N ARG A 24 0.04 -22.03 3.86
CA ARG A 24 1.31 -21.52 4.40
C ARG A 24 1.19 -20.06 4.82
N ILE A 25 0.57 -19.21 4.00
CA ILE A 25 0.31 -17.81 4.34
C ILE A 25 -0.58 -17.69 5.59
N ARG A 26 -1.63 -18.52 5.72
CA ARG A 26 -2.46 -18.54 6.94
C ARG A 26 -1.66 -18.87 8.20
N GLU A 27 -0.76 -19.84 8.10
CA GLU A 27 0.10 -20.25 9.21
C GLU A 27 1.03 -19.11 9.66
N MET A 28 1.52 -18.28 8.72
CA MET A 28 2.33 -17.10 9.03
C MET A 28 1.62 -16.06 9.92
N PHE A 29 0.29 -15.96 9.85
CA PHE A 29 -0.49 -15.10 10.76
C PHE A 29 -0.60 -15.66 12.18
N THR A 30 -0.36 -16.95 12.41
CA THR A 30 -0.46 -17.53 13.75
C THR A 30 0.79 -17.27 14.58
N LYS A 31 1.97 -17.30 13.95
CA LYS A 31 3.27 -17.15 14.59
C LYS A 31 4.17 -16.31 13.70
N VAL A 32 4.59 -15.14 14.15
CA VAL A 32 5.56 -14.32 13.41
C VAL A 32 6.96 -14.90 13.61
N GLU A 33 7.65 -15.21 12.51
CA GLU A 33 9.05 -15.62 12.55
C GLU A 33 9.98 -14.43 12.28
N LEU A 34 10.99 -14.30 13.12
CA LEU A 34 12.00 -13.23 13.06
C LEU A 34 13.37 -13.84 12.79
N SER A 35 14.17 -13.18 11.97
CA SER A 35 15.57 -13.53 11.78
C SER A 35 16.42 -13.13 12.99
N PHE A 36 17.35 -14.00 13.37
CA PHE A 36 18.29 -13.74 14.45
C PHE A 36 19.39 -12.76 14.04
N SER A 37 19.86 -11.97 15.01
CA SER A 37 20.99 -11.07 14.88
C SER A 37 22.16 -11.61 15.70
N SER A 38 23.24 -11.99 15.02
CA SER A 38 24.47 -12.44 15.69
C SER A 38 25.12 -11.31 16.48
N TYR A 39 25.03 -10.06 15.99
CA TYR A 39 25.49 -8.87 16.69
C TYR A 39 24.75 -8.67 18.02
N ASP A 40 23.42 -8.66 18.01
CA ASP A 40 22.62 -8.47 19.22
C ASP A 40 22.81 -9.64 20.18
N THR A 41 22.87 -10.87 19.65
CA THR A 41 23.15 -12.07 20.45
C THR A 41 24.50 -12.00 21.14
N ALA A 42 25.52 -11.45 20.46
CA ALA A 42 26.83 -11.23 21.07
C ALA A 42 26.77 -10.21 22.20
N TRP A 43 26.09 -9.08 22.02
CA TRP A 43 25.89 -8.10 23.09
C TRP A 43 25.18 -8.69 24.31
N VAL A 44 24.11 -9.45 24.11
CA VAL A 44 23.42 -10.14 25.20
C VAL A 44 24.33 -11.18 25.87
N GLY A 45 25.10 -11.94 25.08
CA GLY A 45 26.05 -12.92 25.60
C GLY A 45 27.19 -12.30 26.41
N MET A 46 27.53 -11.03 26.19
CA MET A 46 28.57 -10.33 26.96
C MET A 46 28.10 -9.87 28.34
N VAL A 47 26.81 -9.84 28.63
CA VAL A 47 26.31 -9.35 29.93
C VAL A 47 26.80 -10.24 31.08
N PRO A 48 27.53 -9.70 32.08
CA PRO A 48 27.93 -10.45 33.25
C PRO A 48 26.75 -10.82 34.15
N ASN A 49 26.81 -11.97 34.82
CA ASN A 49 25.81 -12.32 35.81
C ASN A 49 25.80 -11.30 36.96
N LEU A 50 24.60 -10.83 37.32
CA LEU A 50 24.40 -9.76 38.32
C LEU A 50 25.00 -10.08 39.69
N LYS A 51 25.08 -11.36 40.06
CA LYS A 51 25.65 -11.84 41.33
C LYS A 51 27.09 -12.37 41.16
N TYR A 52 27.39 -12.97 40.02
CA TYR A 52 28.68 -13.62 39.74
C TYR A 52 29.33 -13.07 38.48
N PRO A 53 30.01 -11.90 38.52
CA PRO A 53 30.46 -11.19 37.32
C PRO A 53 31.45 -11.95 36.43
N LEU A 54 32.04 -13.04 36.92
CA LEU A 54 32.98 -13.89 36.19
C LEU A 54 32.30 -14.91 35.26
N ILE A 55 30.96 -14.98 35.24
CA ILE A 55 30.20 -15.85 34.33
C ILE A 55 29.16 -15.03 33.54
N PRO A 56 28.76 -15.48 32.33
CA PRO A 56 27.71 -14.82 31.58
C PRO A 56 26.36 -14.92 32.29
N ALA A 57 25.56 -13.86 32.21
CA ALA A 57 24.15 -13.88 32.62
C ALA A 57 23.32 -14.82 31.73
N PHE A 58 23.68 -14.91 30.45
CA PHE A 58 22.96 -15.67 29.42
C PHE A 58 23.91 -16.62 28.67
N PRO A 59 24.39 -17.72 29.31
CA PRO A 59 25.32 -18.68 28.68
C PRO A 59 24.79 -19.29 27.37
N GLN A 60 23.48 -19.43 27.23
CA GLN A 60 22.80 -19.88 26.02
C GLN A 60 23.14 -19.05 24.77
N CYS A 61 23.36 -17.74 24.91
CA CYS A 61 23.81 -16.90 23.80
C CYS A 61 25.22 -17.28 23.34
N ILE A 62 26.12 -17.60 24.28
CA ILE A 62 27.49 -18.03 23.97
C ILE A 62 27.49 -19.39 23.24
N TYR A 63 26.65 -20.33 23.65
CA TYR A 63 26.47 -21.59 22.93
C TYR A 63 25.93 -21.36 21.51
N TRP A 64 24.91 -20.52 21.38
CA TRP A 64 24.34 -20.17 20.07
C TRP A 64 25.37 -19.56 19.12
N LEU A 65 26.26 -18.68 19.61
CA LEU A 65 27.33 -18.10 18.79
C LEU A 65 28.28 -19.17 18.25
N MET A 66 28.67 -20.15 19.06
CA MET A 66 29.55 -21.23 18.61
C MET A 66 28.86 -22.13 17.56
N GLU A 67 27.54 -22.31 17.65
CA GLU A 67 26.79 -23.14 16.70
C GLU A 67 26.48 -22.44 15.36
N THR A 68 26.66 -21.11 15.27
CA THR A 68 26.17 -20.29 14.15
C THR A 68 27.27 -19.59 13.35
N GLN A 69 28.55 -19.86 13.62
CA GLN A 69 29.64 -19.34 12.80
C GLN A 69 29.54 -19.89 11.37
N LEU A 70 29.64 -19.00 10.38
CA LEU A 70 29.64 -19.37 8.96
C LEU A 70 30.96 -20.05 8.58
N HIS A 71 30.95 -20.79 7.46
CA HIS A 71 32.11 -21.55 7.00
C HIS A 71 33.36 -20.71 6.70
N ASP A 72 33.17 -19.41 6.39
CA ASP A 72 34.26 -18.47 6.14
C ASP A 72 34.81 -17.80 7.42
N GLY A 73 34.30 -18.20 8.59
CA GLY A 73 34.68 -17.66 9.89
C GLY A 73 33.88 -16.44 10.34
N SER A 74 32.97 -15.92 9.51
CA SER A 74 32.15 -14.76 9.87
C SER A 74 30.88 -15.13 10.65
N TRP A 75 30.26 -14.13 11.26
CA TRP A 75 28.87 -14.16 11.69
C TRP A 75 28.07 -13.09 10.95
N GLY A 76 26.83 -13.40 10.61
CA GLY A 76 25.94 -12.53 9.86
C GLY A 76 24.95 -13.36 9.02
N PHE A 77 24.32 -12.71 8.04
CA PHE A 77 23.31 -13.38 7.22
C PHE A 77 23.93 -14.46 6.29
N PRO A 78 23.42 -15.71 6.27
CA PRO A 78 24.04 -16.85 5.54
C PRO A 78 24.11 -16.72 4.01
N HIS A 79 23.42 -15.74 3.42
CA HIS A 79 23.42 -15.45 1.98
C HIS A 79 23.57 -13.95 1.71
N ARG A 80 24.61 -13.35 2.29
CA ARG A 80 24.85 -11.91 2.24
C ARG A 80 25.16 -11.41 0.82
N HIS A 81 24.65 -10.23 0.50
CA HIS A 81 25.04 -9.50 -0.70
C HIS A 81 26.47 -8.96 -0.56
N PRO A 82 27.28 -8.86 -1.63
CA PRO A 82 28.68 -8.37 -1.56
C PRO A 82 28.86 -6.95 -0.99
N LEU A 83 27.79 -6.15 -0.98
CA LEU A 83 27.79 -4.79 -0.42
C LEU A 83 27.44 -4.73 1.08
N MET A 84 27.37 -5.89 1.76
CA MET A 84 27.05 -6.01 3.18
C MET A 84 28.28 -6.34 4.04
N GLY A 85 29.48 -5.98 3.58
CA GLY A 85 30.72 -6.22 4.30
C GLY A 85 30.74 -5.57 5.69
N LYS A 86 30.17 -4.37 5.83
CA LYS A 86 30.05 -3.67 7.14
C LYS A 86 29.18 -4.43 8.13
N ASP A 87 28.01 -4.92 7.71
CA ASP A 87 27.12 -5.75 8.54
C ASP A 87 27.80 -7.04 9.04
N THR A 88 28.53 -7.70 8.15
CA THR A 88 29.24 -8.93 8.51
C THR A 88 30.43 -8.64 9.42
N LEU A 89 31.17 -7.54 9.18
CA LEU A 89 32.30 -7.13 10.03
C LEU A 89 31.86 -6.78 11.45
N ILE A 90 30.80 -5.98 11.61
CA ILE A 90 30.30 -5.57 12.93
C ILE A 90 29.77 -6.77 13.72
N SER A 91 29.04 -7.67 13.07
CA SER A 91 28.54 -8.90 13.67
C SER A 91 29.68 -9.83 14.08
N THR A 92 30.65 -10.06 13.18
CA THR A 92 31.80 -10.94 13.45
C THR A 92 32.66 -10.41 14.60
N LEU A 93 32.95 -9.10 14.62
CA LEU A 93 33.75 -8.50 15.70
C LEU A 93 33.04 -8.61 17.05
N ALA A 94 31.73 -8.31 17.11
CA ALA A 94 30.96 -8.48 18.34
C ALA A 94 30.99 -9.93 18.84
N CYS A 95 30.82 -10.92 17.95
CA CYS A 95 30.87 -12.34 18.31
C CYS A 95 32.24 -12.78 18.82
N VAL A 96 33.32 -12.35 18.16
CA VAL A 96 34.71 -12.62 18.57
C VAL A 96 34.97 -12.09 19.99
N ILE A 97 34.56 -10.85 20.25
CA ILE A 97 34.68 -10.22 21.57
C ILE A 97 33.89 -11.01 22.61
N ALA A 98 32.64 -11.38 22.32
CA ALA A 98 31.78 -12.10 23.26
C ALA A 98 32.37 -13.46 23.65
N LEU A 99 32.87 -14.22 22.67
CA LEU A 99 33.55 -15.50 22.92
C LEU A 99 34.83 -15.31 23.71
N ARG A 100 35.65 -14.30 23.35
CA ARG A 100 36.92 -14.03 24.02
C ARG A 100 36.74 -13.60 25.48
N LYS A 101 35.73 -12.77 25.77
CA LYS A 101 35.41 -12.31 27.13
C LYS A 101 35.25 -13.46 28.12
N TRP A 102 34.72 -14.60 27.66
CA TRP A 102 34.44 -15.78 28.49
C TRP A 102 35.43 -16.95 28.29
N ASP A 103 36.57 -16.71 27.62
CA ASP A 103 37.53 -17.75 27.16
C ASP A 103 36.86 -18.94 26.46
N ALA A 104 35.79 -18.68 25.70
CA ALA A 104 35.01 -19.67 24.96
C ALA A 104 35.43 -19.72 23.49
N GLY A 105 35.25 -20.89 22.85
CA GLY A 105 35.31 -21.02 21.39
C GLY A 105 36.61 -20.57 20.71
N LYS A 106 37.79 -20.96 21.23
CA LYS A 106 39.11 -20.51 20.72
C LYS A 106 39.27 -20.64 19.19
N GLU A 107 38.89 -21.77 18.61
CA GLU A 107 38.92 -21.97 17.15
C GLU A 107 37.99 -21.00 16.39
N HIS A 108 36.83 -20.70 16.96
CA HIS A 108 35.86 -19.77 16.37
C HIS A 108 36.41 -18.34 16.39
N VAL A 109 37.05 -17.95 17.49
CA VAL A 109 37.75 -16.66 17.64
C VAL A 109 38.84 -16.52 16.58
N GLU A 110 39.70 -17.52 16.39
CA GLU A 110 40.77 -17.49 15.38
C GLU A 110 40.21 -17.33 13.96
N LYS A 111 39.17 -18.09 13.61
CA LYS A 111 38.49 -17.97 12.30
C LYS A 111 37.87 -16.59 12.10
N GLY A 112 37.22 -16.04 13.13
CA GLY A 112 36.63 -14.70 13.08
C GLY A 112 37.66 -13.60 12.89
N LEU A 113 38.81 -13.69 13.56
CA LEU A 113 39.92 -12.75 13.38
C LEU A 113 40.53 -12.82 11.98
N LEU A 114 40.70 -14.03 11.43
CA LEU A 114 41.14 -14.21 10.04
C LEU A 114 40.16 -13.56 9.05
N PHE A 115 38.86 -13.73 9.27
CA PHE A 115 37.83 -13.09 8.46
C PHE A 115 37.91 -11.56 8.53
N ILE A 116 37.99 -10.98 9.73
CA ILE A 116 38.07 -9.53 9.95
C ILE A 116 39.31 -8.97 9.23
N GLY A 117 40.48 -9.58 9.44
CA GLY A 117 41.72 -9.13 8.79
C GLY A 117 41.64 -9.16 7.26
N SER A 118 40.99 -10.19 6.70
CA SER A 118 40.84 -10.35 5.25
C SER A 118 39.82 -9.40 4.63
N ASN A 119 38.84 -8.91 5.41
CA ASN A 119 37.70 -8.14 4.90
C ASN A 119 37.64 -6.69 5.41
N PHE A 120 38.60 -6.26 6.24
CA PHE A 120 38.56 -4.96 6.93
C PHE A 120 38.39 -3.75 6.00
N SER A 121 38.90 -3.82 4.77
CA SER A 121 38.74 -2.76 3.77
C SER A 121 37.28 -2.35 3.56
N SER A 122 36.33 -3.28 3.76
CA SER A 122 34.89 -3.03 3.68
C SER A 122 34.38 -2.03 4.73
N ALA A 123 35.03 -1.92 5.89
CA ALA A 123 34.64 -0.94 6.92
C ALA A 123 34.87 0.50 6.45
N THR A 124 35.92 0.72 5.65
CA THR A 124 36.27 2.04 5.13
C THR A 124 35.68 2.34 3.76
N ASP A 125 35.21 1.34 3.02
CA ASP A 125 34.63 1.48 1.69
C ASP A 125 33.27 2.21 1.73
N GLU A 126 33.17 3.32 1.01
CA GLU A 126 31.96 4.14 0.89
C GLU A 126 30.88 3.48 0.03
N LYS A 127 31.25 2.49 -0.80
CA LYS A 127 30.29 1.72 -1.60
C LYS A 127 29.54 0.66 -0.79
N GLN A 128 30.03 0.31 0.40
CA GLN A 128 29.39 -0.66 1.29
C GLN A 128 28.24 0.00 2.05
N HIS A 129 27.10 -0.68 2.14
CA HIS A 129 25.98 -0.19 2.93
C HIS A 129 26.34 -0.20 4.41
N SER A 130 26.09 0.92 5.08
CA SER A 130 26.32 1.07 6.51
C SER A 130 25.06 0.70 7.27
N PRO A 131 25.12 -0.26 8.20
CA PRO A 131 24.10 -0.38 9.25
C PRO A 131 23.96 0.92 10.05
N ILE A 132 22.79 1.13 10.65
CA ILE A 132 22.50 2.29 11.50
C ILE A 132 23.54 2.35 12.62
N GLY A 133 24.26 3.48 12.72
CA GLY A 133 25.26 3.68 13.77
C GLY A 133 26.59 2.97 13.55
N PHE A 134 26.84 2.36 12.38
CA PHE A 134 28.05 1.56 12.13
C PHE A 134 29.34 2.28 12.54
N ASP A 135 29.53 3.54 12.13
CA ASP A 135 30.77 4.27 12.41
C ASP A 135 31.00 4.50 13.91
N ILE A 136 29.93 4.64 14.70
CA ILE A 136 30.01 4.77 16.17
C ILE A 136 30.27 3.39 16.81
N ILE A 137 29.43 2.42 16.47
CA ILE A 137 29.42 1.09 17.10
C ILE A 137 30.70 0.32 16.78
N PHE A 138 31.10 0.27 15.50
CA PHE A 138 32.26 -0.50 15.07
C PHE A 138 33.56 0.04 15.68
N ALA A 139 33.69 1.36 15.76
CA ALA A 139 34.81 2.01 16.45
C ALA A 139 34.85 1.66 17.95
N GLY A 140 33.70 1.67 18.63
CA GLY A 140 33.60 1.25 20.04
C GLY A 140 33.95 -0.22 20.25
N LEU A 141 33.53 -1.12 19.35
CA LEU A 141 33.91 -2.53 19.40
C LEU A 141 35.42 -2.74 19.19
N ILE A 142 36.08 -1.92 18.36
CA ILE A 142 37.54 -1.98 18.18
C ILE A 142 38.25 -1.61 19.49
N GLU A 143 37.83 -0.54 20.15
CA GLU A 143 38.38 -0.15 21.46
C GLU A 143 38.17 -1.26 22.49
N TYR A 144 36.97 -1.83 22.53
CA TYR A 144 36.66 -2.92 23.45
C TYR A 144 37.50 -4.20 23.17
N ALA A 145 37.77 -4.49 21.89
CA ALA A 145 38.68 -5.57 21.51
C ALA A 145 40.12 -5.30 21.98
N GLN A 146 40.60 -4.05 21.86
CA GLN A 146 41.93 -3.65 22.35
C GLN A 146 42.05 -3.80 23.87
N ASP A 147 41.01 -3.39 24.62
CA ASP A 147 40.97 -3.53 26.08
C ASP A 147 41.00 -5.00 26.55
N LEU A 148 40.44 -5.91 25.76
CA LEU A 148 40.50 -7.36 25.99
C LEU A 148 41.80 -8.01 25.48
N GLY A 149 42.76 -7.23 24.97
CA GLY A 149 44.03 -7.71 24.44
C GLY A 149 43.88 -8.50 23.13
N ILE A 150 42.83 -8.25 22.35
CA ILE A 150 42.61 -8.87 21.03
C ILE A 150 43.40 -8.08 19.98
N ASN A 151 44.38 -8.73 19.35
CA ASN A 151 45.13 -8.12 18.26
C ASN A 151 44.40 -8.33 16.92
N LEU A 152 43.80 -7.25 16.40
CA LEU A 152 43.14 -7.27 15.09
C LEU A 152 44.12 -7.16 13.90
N HIS A 153 45.42 -6.95 14.16
CA HIS A 153 46.48 -6.79 13.15
C HIS A 153 46.20 -5.69 12.10
N LEU A 154 45.54 -4.62 12.50
CA LEU A 154 45.16 -3.50 11.63
C LEU A 154 46.27 -2.45 11.57
N SER A 155 46.44 -1.82 10.40
CA SER A 155 47.38 -0.69 10.26
C SER A 155 46.87 0.55 11.00
N GLN A 156 47.79 1.36 11.55
CA GLN A 156 47.42 2.61 12.24
C GLN A 156 46.55 3.53 11.37
N ARG A 157 46.89 3.65 10.07
CA ARG A 157 46.11 4.44 9.11
C ARG A 157 44.66 3.99 8.98
N ALA A 158 44.41 2.67 9.08
CA ALA A 158 43.08 2.10 8.97
C ALA A 158 42.25 2.38 10.24
N LEU A 159 42.89 2.31 11.41
CA LEU A 159 42.28 2.69 12.70
C LEU A 159 41.95 4.19 12.74
N ASP A 160 42.90 5.05 12.34
CA ASP A 160 42.71 6.50 12.30
C ASP A 160 41.51 6.88 11.42
N SER A 161 41.33 6.19 10.27
CA SER A 161 40.19 6.40 9.38
C SER A 161 38.85 6.07 10.04
N ILE A 162 38.75 4.96 10.77
CA ILE A 162 37.53 4.56 11.48
C ILE A 162 37.20 5.57 12.59
N PHE A 163 38.19 5.96 13.40
CA PHE A 163 37.98 6.93 14.47
C PHE A 163 37.65 8.33 13.94
N GLN A 164 38.21 8.71 12.80
CA GLN A 164 37.82 9.94 12.11
C GLN A 164 36.35 9.92 11.68
N LYS A 165 35.88 8.81 11.08
CA LYS A 165 34.46 8.65 10.70
C LYS A 165 33.53 8.72 11.92
N ARG A 166 33.85 8.02 13.02
CA ARG A 166 33.13 8.15 14.29
C ARG A 166 33.05 9.60 14.75
N ASN A 167 34.18 10.32 14.75
CA ASN A 167 34.24 11.71 15.21
C ASN A 167 33.41 12.65 14.32
N LEU A 168 33.36 12.40 13.00
CA LEU A 168 32.49 13.14 12.09
C LEU A 168 31.02 12.87 12.40
N GLU A 169 30.65 11.60 12.63
CA GLU A 169 29.27 11.22 12.95
C GLU A 169 28.80 11.79 14.30
N LEU A 170 29.66 11.79 15.33
CA LEU A 170 29.34 12.39 16.64
C LEU A 170 29.19 13.91 16.59
N LYS A 171 29.94 14.56 15.69
CA LYS A 171 29.92 16.00 15.42
C LYS A 171 28.89 16.40 14.37
N ARG A 172 28.12 15.47 13.81
CA ARG A 172 27.09 15.75 12.81
C ARG A 172 26.09 16.75 13.40
N GLU A 173 26.27 18.02 13.03
CA GLU A 173 25.44 19.14 13.46
C GLU A 173 24.09 19.05 12.75
N SER A 174 23.07 18.62 13.49
CA SER A 174 21.70 19.11 13.32
C SER A 174 21.52 20.25 14.33
N GLY A 175 20.66 21.24 14.04
CA GLY A 175 20.46 22.43 14.89
C GLY A 175 20.48 22.10 16.39
N SER A 176 21.28 22.87 17.15
CA SER A 176 21.47 22.78 18.60
C SER A 176 20.25 22.22 19.36
N ASN A 177 20.42 21.07 20.04
CA ASN A 177 19.41 20.37 20.86
C ASN A 177 18.20 19.74 20.14
N CYS A 178 18.37 19.06 19.00
CA CYS A 178 17.27 18.23 18.48
C CYS A 178 17.13 16.91 19.25
N GLU A 179 15.90 16.59 19.65
CA GLU A 179 15.58 15.39 20.43
C GLU A 179 15.88 14.11 19.64
N GLY A 180 15.78 14.17 18.31
CA GLY A 180 16.09 13.06 17.41
C GLY A 180 17.56 12.64 17.45
N ARG A 181 18.50 13.59 17.62
CA ARG A 181 19.93 13.26 17.81
C ARG A 181 20.15 12.51 19.11
N ASN A 182 19.49 12.94 20.18
CA ASN A 182 19.60 12.27 21.48
C ASN A 182 19.00 10.86 21.42
N ALA A 183 17.88 10.69 20.69
CA ALA A 183 17.30 9.38 20.45
C ALA A 183 18.24 8.48 19.63
N TYR A 184 18.88 9.02 18.58
CA TYR A 184 19.88 8.30 17.80
C TYR A 184 21.09 7.88 18.64
N LEU A 185 21.68 8.80 19.41
CA LEU A 185 22.82 8.49 20.28
C LEU A 185 22.47 7.51 21.40
N GLY A 186 21.23 7.55 21.91
CA GLY A 186 20.69 6.55 22.82
C GLY A 186 20.53 5.19 22.14
N TYR A 187 20.02 5.17 20.90
CA TYR A 187 19.85 3.95 20.12
C TYR A 187 21.17 3.27 19.77
N VAL A 188 22.26 4.00 19.60
CA VAL A 188 23.60 3.44 19.29
C VAL A 188 24.55 3.47 20.49
N ALA A 189 24.00 3.62 21.71
CA ALA A 189 24.77 3.94 22.91
C ALA A 189 25.79 2.85 23.28
N GLU A 190 25.54 1.59 22.91
CA GLU A 190 26.47 0.48 23.14
C GLU A 190 27.83 0.71 22.47
N GLY A 191 27.89 1.50 21.39
CA GLY A 191 29.12 1.87 20.69
C GLY A 191 29.99 2.91 21.41
N ARG A 192 29.53 3.48 22.52
CA ARG A 192 30.22 4.56 23.24
C ARG A 192 30.66 4.19 24.67
N GLY A 193 30.30 3.00 25.15
CA GLY A 193 30.75 2.46 26.44
C GLY A 193 30.47 3.39 27.63
N ASP A 194 31.48 3.59 28.49
CA ASP A 194 31.40 4.38 29.73
C ASP A 194 31.24 5.89 29.50
N LEU A 195 31.39 6.39 28.27
CA LEU A 195 31.28 7.82 27.92
C LEU A 195 29.83 8.32 27.82
N GLN A 196 28.88 7.58 28.40
CA GLN A 196 27.44 7.77 28.22
C GLN A 196 26.72 7.93 29.54
N GLU A 197 25.74 8.82 29.56
CA GLU A 197 24.84 9.03 30.69
C GLU A 197 23.70 8.00 30.63
N TRP A 198 24.01 6.74 30.94
CA TRP A 198 23.05 5.62 30.85
C TRP A 198 21.78 5.84 31.68
N GLU A 199 21.88 6.57 32.79
CA GLU A 199 20.71 6.90 33.63
C GLU A 199 19.70 7.77 32.86
N GLU A 200 20.18 8.77 32.11
CA GLU A 200 19.31 9.62 31.27
C GLU A 200 18.68 8.80 30.14
N ILE A 201 19.46 7.90 29.51
CA ILE A 201 18.97 7.03 28.43
C ILE A 201 17.84 6.12 28.93
N ILE A 202 18.00 5.49 30.10
CA ILE A 202 16.93 4.67 30.69
C ILE A 202 15.70 5.52 31.02
N MET A 203 15.88 6.66 31.69
CA MET A 203 14.75 7.52 32.08
C MET A 203 13.93 7.98 30.87
N LYS A 204 14.57 8.17 29.72
CA LYS A 204 13.91 8.73 28.53
C LYS A 204 13.39 7.69 27.55
N TYR A 205 14.06 6.56 27.39
CA TYR A 205 13.81 5.63 26.27
C TYR A 205 13.48 4.20 26.68
N GLN A 206 13.45 3.88 27.98
CA GLN A 206 13.01 2.56 28.43
C GLN A 206 11.50 2.41 28.21
N ARG A 207 11.13 1.34 27.50
CA ARG A 207 9.76 0.94 27.21
C ARG A 207 9.17 0.14 28.38
N ASN A 208 7.85 0.01 28.43
CA ASN A 208 7.14 -0.76 29.47
C ASN A 208 7.59 -2.23 29.52
N ASN A 209 8.01 -2.78 28.38
CA ASN A 209 8.58 -4.13 28.32
C ASN A 209 10.01 -4.26 28.90
N GLY A 210 10.62 -3.15 29.35
CA GLY A 210 11.97 -3.08 29.91
C GLY A 210 13.09 -2.88 28.89
N SER A 211 12.79 -2.87 27.59
CA SER A 211 13.77 -2.64 26.53
C SER A 211 14.09 -1.16 26.33
N LEU A 212 15.25 -0.89 25.77
CA LEU A 212 15.57 0.40 25.14
C LEU A 212 15.32 0.28 23.64
N PHE A 213 14.38 1.05 23.10
CA PHE A 213 14.02 1.08 21.68
C PHE A 213 13.66 -0.28 21.06
N ASN A 214 13.22 -1.28 21.85
CA ASN A 214 13.09 -2.68 21.44
C ASN A 214 14.42 -3.33 20.94
N SER A 215 15.58 -2.69 21.15
CA SER A 215 16.89 -3.20 20.70
C SER A 215 17.56 -4.03 21.79
N PRO A 216 17.81 -5.35 21.55
CA PRO A 216 18.52 -6.17 22.53
C PRO A 216 19.96 -5.71 22.78
N SER A 217 20.71 -5.26 21.78
CA SER A 217 22.08 -4.77 21.98
C SER A 217 22.17 -3.57 22.93
N THR A 218 21.33 -2.54 22.72
CA THR A 218 21.31 -1.34 23.60
C THR A 218 20.83 -1.71 25.00
N THR A 219 19.82 -2.57 25.09
CA THR A 219 19.30 -3.02 26.39
C THR A 219 20.35 -3.84 27.16
N ALA A 220 21.14 -4.67 26.46
CA ALA A 220 22.25 -5.44 27.05
C ALA A 220 23.37 -4.54 27.58
N ALA A 221 23.74 -3.51 26.82
CA ALA A 221 24.71 -2.52 27.27
C ALA A 221 24.22 -1.76 28.51
N ALA A 222 22.96 -1.30 28.52
CA ALA A 222 22.38 -0.64 29.69
C ALA A 222 22.33 -1.55 30.93
N LEU A 223 21.97 -2.82 30.76
CA LEU A 223 22.00 -3.82 31.83
C LEU A 223 23.40 -4.01 32.39
N TRP A 224 24.42 -4.05 31.53
CA TRP A 224 25.80 -4.17 31.97
C TRP A 224 26.21 -3.00 32.88
N HIS A 225 25.94 -1.76 32.45
CA HIS A 225 26.40 -0.58 33.18
C HIS A 225 25.56 -0.29 34.44
N LEU A 226 24.23 -0.38 34.35
CA LEU A 226 23.33 0.05 35.43
C LEU A 226 22.75 -1.09 36.27
N LYS A 227 22.85 -2.35 35.80
CA LYS A 227 22.22 -3.51 36.45
C LYS A 227 20.70 -3.35 36.60
N ASP A 228 20.08 -2.64 35.67
CA ASP A 228 18.64 -2.38 35.68
C ASP A 228 17.82 -3.68 35.57
N ILE A 229 16.84 -3.83 36.46
CA ILE A 229 16.09 -5.09 36.58
C ILE A 229 15.11 -5.27 35.41
N ASN A 230 14.56 -4.19 34.85
CA ASN A 230 13.62 -4.26 33.74
C ASN A 230 14.36 -4.69 32.46
N CYS A 231 15.55 -4.14 32.21
CA CYS A 231 16.45 -4.60 31.14
C CYS A 231 16.76 -6.10 31.28
N PHE A 232 17.04 -6.58 32.51
CA PHE A 232 17.27 -8.00 32.76
C PHE A 232 16.04 -8.86 32.46
N HIS A 233 14.84 -8.42 32.85
CA HIS A 233 13.58 -9.12 32.57
C HIS A 233 13.30 -9.22 31.08
N TYR A 234 13.46 -8.12 30.33
CA TYR A 234 13.33 -8.10 28.88
C TYR A 234 14.26 -9.12 28.21
N LEU A 235 15.56 -9.04 28.50
CA LEU A 235 16.57 -9.91 27.91
C LEU A 235 16.36 -11.38 28.27
N SER A 236 16.04 -11.67 29.54
CA SER A 236 15.73 -13.03 29.98
C SER A 236 14.55 -13.63 29.21
N THR A 237 13.52 -12.82 28.97
CA THR A 237 12.31 -13.24 28.25
C THR A 237 12.61 -13.58 26.80
N ILE A 238 13.31 -12.70 26.08
CA ILE A 238 13.61 -12.93 24.66
C ILE A 238 14.61 -14.08 24.49
N VAL A 239 15.62 -14.20 25.36
CA VAL A 239 16.61 -15.27 25.27
C VAL A 239 15.97 -16.63 25.53
N PHE A 240 15.03 -16.70 26.49
CA PHE A 240 14.23 -17.90 26.72
C PHE A 240 13.35 -18.22 25.51
N LYS A 241 12.63 -17.22 24.97
CA LYS A 241 11.73 -17.39 23.82
C LYS A 241 12.46 -17.90 22.57
N PHE A 242 13.70 -17.45 22.35
CA PHE A 242 14.45 -17.73 21.13
C PHE A 242 15.67 -18.66 21.33
N CYS A 243 15.71 -19.38 22.46
CA CYS A 243 16.73 -20.41 22.72
C CYS A 243 18.19 -19.92 22.55
N GLY A 244 18.49 -18.70 23.00
CA GLY A 244 19.85 -18.13 22.95
C GLY A 244 20.10 -17.13 21.82
N GLY A 245 19.52 -17.31 20.63
CA GLY A 245 19.68 -16.37 19.51
C GLY A 245 18.62 -15.29 19.55
N VAL A 246 18.97 -14.01 19.68
CA VAL A 246 17.98 -12.92 19.76
C VAL A 246 17.86 -12.17 18.41
N PRO A 247 16.69 -11.62 18.08
CA PRO A 247 16.52 -10.79 16.88
C PRO A 247 17.16 -9.40 17.04
N ALA A 248 17.21 -8.61 15.97
CA ALA A 248 17.69 -7.22 16.02
C ALA A 248 16.70 -6.25 16.70
N THR A 249 15.41 -6.60 16.73
CA THR A 249 14.35 -5.82 17.37
C THR A 249 13.25 -6.75 17.89
N TYR A 250 12.68 -6.49 19.06
CA TYR A 250 11.56 -7.23 19.62
C TYR A 250 10.78 -6.43 20.69
N PRO A 251 9.44 -6.50 20.78
CA PRO A 251 8.52 -7.14 19.83
C PRO A 251 8.42 -6.37 18.50
N SER A 252 7.86 -7.04 17.49
CA SER A 252 7.52 -6.44 16.18
C SER A 252 6.25 -7.08 15.60
N ASP A 253 5.42 -7.70 16.44
CA ASP A 253 4.32 -8.55 16.00
C ASP A 253 3.23 -7.71 15.32
N ILE A 254 2.89 -6.54 15.89
CA ILE A 254 1.87 -5.64 15.33
C ILE A 254 2.32 -5.12 13.96
N TYR A 255 3.55 -4.58 13.89
CA TYR A 255 4.13 -4.09 12.65
C TYR A 255 4.14 -5.16 11.56
N THR A 256 4.65 -6.36 11.86
CA THR A 256 4.77 -7.44 10.87
C THR A 256 3.39 -7.86 10.37
N ARG A 257 2.40 -8.04 11.25
CA ARG A 257 1.04 -8.43 10.85
C ARG A 257 0.36 -7.35 10.01
N LEU A 258 0.51 -6.07 10.36
CA LEU A 258 -0.02 -4.98 9.54
C LEU A 258 0.65 -4.90 8.17
N ARG A 259 1.96 -5.14 8.09
CA ARG A 259 2.69 -5.22 6.82
C ARG A 259 2.26 -6.41 5.97
N MET A 260 1.91 -7.55 6.60
CA MET A 260 1.31 -8.69 5.90
C MET A 260 -0.04 -8.31 5.29
N VAL A 261 -0.92 -7.66 6.06
CA VAL A 261 -2.21 -7.17 5.56
C VAL A 261 -2.00 -6.21 4.38
N ASP A 262 -1.15 -5.20 4.54
CA ASP A 262 -0.81 -4.23 3.47
C ASP A 262 -0.31 -4.93 2.20
N ASN A 263 0.56 -5.93 2.35
CA ASN A 263 1.09 -6.68 1.21
C ASN A 263 0.02 -7.55 0.54
N LEU A 264 -0.87 -8.22 1.28
CA LEU A 264 -1.98 -9.00 0.70
C LEU A 264 -2.92 -8.12 -0.12
N GLU A 265 -3.27 -6.93 0.38
CA GLU A 265 -4.13 -5.97 -0.31
C GLU A 265 -3.45 -5.43 -1.56
N ARG A 266 -2.19 -4.99 -1.44
CA ARG A 266 -1.40 -4.45 -2.55
C ARG A 266 -1.11 -5.49 -3.64
N LEU A 267 -1.13 -6.79 -3.31
CA LEU A 267 -1.00 -7.89 -4.27
C LEU A 267 -2.35 -8.37 -4.83
N GLY A 268 -3.48 -7.91 -4.29
CA GLY A 268 -4.82 -8.29 -4.74
C GLY A 268 -5.26 -9.70 -4.37
N ILE A 269 -4.73 -10.25 -3.28
CA ILE A 269 -4.99 -11.62 -2.79
C ILE A 269 -5.61 -11.66 -1.39
N ASP A 270 -5.89 -10.50 -0.80
CA ASP A 270 -6.55 -10.28 0.49
C ASP A 270 -7.86 -11.06 0.66
N ARG A 271 -8.65 -11.21 -0.41
CA ARG A 271 -9.94 -11.92 -0.36
C ARG A 271 -9.87 -13.38 0.08
N TYR A 272 -8.69 -14.00 0.05
CA TYR A 272 -8.48 -15.37 0.53
C TYR A 272 -8.20 -15.46 2.04
N PHE A 273 -8.01 -14.32 2.70
CA PHE A 273 -7.51 -14.18 4.07
C PHE A 273 -8.38 -13.25 4.92
N ARG A 274 -9.69 -13.16 4.63
CA ARG A 274 -10.59 -12.20 5.28
C ARG A 274 -10.65 -12.39 6.80
N ASP A 275 -10.65 -13.63 7.27
CA ASP A 275 -10.71 -13.95 8.70
C ASP A 275 -9.40 -13.59 9.41
N GLU A 276 -8.26 -13.88 8.79
CA GLU A 276 -6.93 -13.52 9.29
C GLU A 276 -6.74 -12.01 9.33
N ILE A 277 -7.11 -11.30 8.26
CA ILE A 277 -7.08 -9.83 8.19
C ILE A 277 -7.96 -9.26 9.29
N LYS A 278 -9.22 -9.71 9.42
CA LYS A 278 -10.12 -9.22 10.46
C LYS A 278 -9.52 -9.42 11.85
N SER A 279 -8.97 -10.60 12.14
CA SER A 279 -8.34 -10.86 13.43
C SER A 279 -7.16 -9.94 13.73
N VAL A 280 -6.33 -9.62 12.73
CA VAL A 280 -5.21 -8.67 12.88
C VAL A 280 -5.72 -7.26 13.16
N LEU A 281 -6.76 -6.83 12.45
CA LEU A 281 -7.32 -5.49 12.61
C LEU A 281 -8.06 -5.32 13.93
N ASP A 282 -8.85 -6.31 14.36
CA ASP A 282 -9.51 -6.30 15.67
C ASP A 282 -8.46 -6.18 16.80
N ASN A 283 -7.35 -6.93 16.69
CA ASN A 283 -6.27 -6.88 17.69
C ASN A 283 -5.54 -5.53 17.67
N THR A 284 -5.18 -5.04 16.48
CA THR A 284 -4.54 -3.72 16.32
C THR A 284 -5.45 -2.62 16.85
N TYR A 285 -6.76 -2.68 16.60
CA TYR A 285 -7.72 -1.68 17.09
C TYR A 285 -7.84 -1.69 18.61
N ARG A 286 -7.78 -2.87 19.24
CA ARG A 286 -7.71 -2.98 20.70
C ARG A 286 -6.45 -2.31 21.24
N CYS A 287 -5.28 -2.60 20.68
CA CYS A 287 -4.01 -1.95 21.05
C CYS A 287 -4.04 -0.44 20.80
N TRP A 288 -4.66 0.00 19.70
CA TRP A 288 -4.87 1.41 19.40
C TRP A 288 -5.71 2.11 20.49
N SER A 289 -6.82 1.48 20.88
CA SER A 289 -7.74 1.99 21.91
C SER A 289 -7.09 2.02 23.30
N GLU A 290 -6.18 1.08 23.58
CA GLU A 290 -5.41 0.99 24.81
C GLU A 290 -4.18 1.92 24.83
N THR A 291 -3.95 2.71 23.77
CA THR A 291 -2.76 3.57 23.61
C THR A 291 -1.44 2.80 23.73
N ASP A 292 -1.41 1.57 23.19
CA ASP A 292 -0.27 0.65 23.29
C ASP A 292 1.04 1.27 22.74
N GLU A 293 2.09 1.26 23.56
CA GLU A 293 3.39 1.84 23.22
C GLU A 293 4.01 1.22 21.95
N GLU A 294 3.70 -0.04 21.62
CA GLU A 294 4.21 -0.71 20.40
C GLU A 294 3.71 0.00 19.14
N ILE A 295 2.50 0.60 19.18
CA ILE A 295 1.96 1.40 18.08
C ILE A 295 2.47 2.84 18.17
N PHE A 296 2.28 3.51 19.30
CA PHE A 296 2.43 4.99 19.36
C PHE A 296 3.87 5.49 19.51
N LEU A 297 4.82 4.64 19.93
CA LEU A 297 6.25 4.99 19.98
C LEU A 297 7.02 4.64 18.71
N ASP A 298 6.38 3.97 17.75
CA ASP A 298 6.96 3.68 16.43
C ASP A 298 6.19 4.41 15.33
N THR A 299 6.84 5.39 14.70
CA THR A 299 6.20 6.27 13.71
C THR A 299 5.60 5.49 12.52
N THR A 300 6.34 4.52 11.99
CA THR A 300 5.88 3.72 10.86
C THR A 300 4.66 2.88 11.24
N THR A 301 4.70 2.22 12.40
CA THR A 301 3.61 1.38 12.90
C THR A 301 2.38 2.21 13.20
N CYS A 302 2.52 3.38 13.83
CA CYS A 302 1.41 4.30 14.08
C CYS A 302 0.72 4.75 12.78
N ALA A 303 1.50 5.23 11.81
CA ALA A 303 0.97 5.68 10.52
C ALA A 303 0.29 4.54 9.72
N LEU A 304 0.91 3.35 9.72
CA LEU A 304 0.38 2.15 9.08
C LEU A 304 -0.92 1.67 9.74
N ALA A 305 -0.93 1.59 11.08
CA ALA A 305 -2.11 1.21 11.86
C ALA A 305 -3.26 2.17 11.60
N PHE A 306 -3.00 3.48 11.67
CA PHE A 306 -3.99 4.52 11.35
C PHE A 306 -4.60 4.31 9.97
N ARG A 307 -3.75 4.19 8.93
CA ARG A 307 -4.20 4.05 7.54
C ARG A 307 -5.05 2.80 7.35
N ILE A 308 -4.56 1.65 7.79
CA ILE A 308 -5.25 0.37 7.57
C ILE A 308 -6.53 0.30 8.39
N LEU A 309 -6.49 0.64 9.68
CA LEU A 309 -7.69 0.65 10.53
C LEU A 309 -8.78 1.56 9.94
N ARG A 310 -8.41 2.79 9.57
CA ARG A 310 -9.36 3.74 8.97
C ARG A 310 -9.95 3.19 7.67
N MET A 311 -9.12 2.68 6.76
CA MET A 311 -9.59 2.12 5.50
C MET A 311 -10.53 0.91 5.65
N HIS A 312 -10.42 0.19 6.76
CA HIS A 312 -11.31 -0.92 7.14
C HIS A 312 -12.54 -0.48 7.95
N GLY A 313 -12.74 0.81 8.16
CA GLY A 313 -13.92 1.37 8.83
C GLY A 313 -13.86 1.34 10.35
N TYR A 314 -12.68 1.17 10.94
CA TYR A 314 -12.47 1.36 12.39
C TYR A 314 -12.39 2.85 12.71
N ASP A 315 -12.95 3.22 13.87
CA ASP A 315 -12.98 4.60 14.34
C ASP A 315 -11.64 5.00 14.96
N VAL A 316 -10.78 5.62 14.14
CA VAL A 316 -9.47 6.13 14.53
C VAL A 316 -9.33 7.60 14.16
N LEU A 317 -8.87 8.42 15.10
CA LEU A 317 -8.69 9.87 14.93
C LEU A 317 -7.28 10.22 14.46
N SER A 318 -7.15 11.27 13.64
CA SER A 318 -5.87 11.73 13.11
C SER A 318 -4.99 12.43 14.14
N ASP A 319 -5.53 12.77 15.32
CA ASP A 319 -4.80 13.34 16.47
C ASP A 319 -3.61 12.47 16.90
N ALA A 320 -3.70 11.15 16.71
CA ALA A 320 -2.60 10.22 16.93
C ALA A 320 -1.33 10.56 16.15
N LEU A 321 -1.48 11.23 15.00
CA LEU A 321 -0.39 11.64 14.11
C LEU A 321 0.08 13.08 14.35
N ASN A 322 -0.48 13.80 15.33
CA ASN A 322 -0.15 15.21 15.58
C ASN A 322 1.36 15.44 15.85
N ARG A 323 2.04 14.49 16.48
CA ARG A 323 3.50 14.54 16.69
C ARG A 323 4.35 14.47 15.43
N TYR A 324 3.73 14.27 14.26
CA TYR A 324 4.37 14.23 12.95
C TYR A 324 3.83 15.30 12.01
N SER A 325 3.08 16.30 12.54
CA SER A 325 2.38 17.28 11.71
C SER A 325 3.30 18.18 10.90
N GLU A 326 4.57 18.33 11.31
CA GLU A 326 5.58 19.15 10.63
C GLU A 326 6.89 18.37 10.48
N GLU A 327 7.72 18.75 9.49
CA GLU A 327 9.02 18.10 9.22
C GLU A 327 9.94 18.19 10.44
N GLU A 328 9.95 19.32 11.15
CA GLU A 328 10.76 19.54 12.35
C GLU A 328 10.39 18.57 13.49
N LEU A 329 9.11 18.32 13.71
CA LEU A 329 8.63 17.37 14.73
C LEU A 329 8.98 15.93 14.36
N PHE A 330 8.95 15.59 13.07
CA PHE A 330 9.44 14.29 12.61
C PHE A 330 10.95 14.14 12.83
N LEU A 331 11.75 15.18 12.55
CA LEU A 331 13.20 15.20 12.78
C LEU A 331 13.59 15.02 14.25
N ASP A 332 12.69 15.28 15.19
CA ASP A 332 12.86 15.00 16.62
C ASP A 332 12.69 13.51 17.00
N THR A 333 12.36 12.64 16.04
CA THR A 333 12.28 11.19 16.22
C THR A 333 13.56 10.48 15.74
N LEU A 334 13.76 9.24 16.19
CA LEU A 334 14.85 8.39 15.71
C LEU A 334 14.79 8.19 14.18
N GLY A 335 13.60 7.95 13.63
CA GLY A 335 13.40 7.78 12.18
C GLY A 335 13.64 9.05 11.38
N GLY A 336 13.26 10.22 11.94
CA GLY A 336 13.50 11.51 11.30
C GLY A 336 14.95 11.90 11.27
N TYR A 337 15.70 11.71 12.37
CA TYR A 337 17.15 11.96 12.37
C TYR A 337 17.89 11.12 11.32
N GLN A 338 17.40 9.92 11.05
CA GLN A 338 17.94 9.02 10.03
C GLN A 338 17.45 9.31 8.61
N ASN A 339 16.52 10.24 8.43
CA ASN A 339 15.81 10.47 7.17
C ASN A 339 15.19 9.19 6.60
N ASP A 340 14.50 8.41 7.43
CA ASP A 340 13.89 7.14 7.00
C ASP A 340 12.76 7.36 5.98
N MET A 341 13.10 7.11 4.71
CA MET A 341 12.21 7.22 3.56
C MET A 341 10.96 6.34 3.66
N SER A 342 11.09 5.15 4.24
CA SER A 342 9.95 4.23 4.37
C SER A 342 8.92 4.79 5.33
N THR A 343 9.37 5.42 6.41
CA THR A 343 8.51 6.10 7.37
C THR A 343 7.84 7.33 6.77
N VAL A 344 8.57 8.17 6.05
CA VAL A 344 7.98 9.35 5.38
C VAL A 344 6.96 8.94 4.33
N LEU A 345 7.23 7.88 3.57
CA LEU A 345 6.29 7.34 2.59
C LEU A 345 5.00 6.83 3.27
N GLU A 346 5.10 6.16 4.41
CA GLU A 346 3.92 5.69 5.14
C GLU A 346 3.11 6.85 5.72
N LEU A 347 3.75 7.89 6.26
CA LEU A 347 3.08 9.14 6.67
C LEU A 347 2.39 9.82 5.48
N TYR A 348 3.05 9.87 4.32
CA TYR A 348 2.45 10.39 3.09
C TYR A 348 1.20 9.59 2.69
N ARG A 349 1.23 8.26 2.74
CA ARG A 349 0.06 7.40 2.44
C ARG A 349 -1.06 7.61 3.47
N ALA A 350 -0.74 7.64 4.75
CA ALA A 350 -1.70 7.89 5.83
C ALA A 350 -2.40 9.25 5.67
N SER A 351 -1.64 10.29 5.30
CA SER A 351 -2.17 11.66 5.09
C SER A 351 -3.21 11.77 3.97
N GLN A 352 -3.31 10.78 3.08
CA GLN A 352 -4.29 10.78 2.00
C GLN A 352 -5.66 10.25 2.44
N ILE A 353 -5.76 9.64 3.62
CA ILE A 353 -7.02 9.09 4.16
C ILE A 353 -7.74 10.15 5.01
N THR A 354 -7.87 11.35 4.43
CA THR A 354 -8.58 12.48 5.02
C THR A 354 -10.07 12.37 4.70
N ILE A 355 -10.91 12.22 5.73
CA ILE A 355 -12.34 12.02 5.56
C ILE A 355 -13.19 13.10 6.21
N PHE A 356 -12.65 13.83 7.19
CA PHE A 356 -13.33 14.99 7.77
C PHE A 356 -12.72 16.31 7.27
N PRO A 357 -13.55 17.36 7.07
CA PRO A 357 -13.08 18.63 6.53
C PRO A 357 -12.15 19.42 7.47
N ASP A 358 -12.15 19.12 8.75
CA ASP A 358 -11.40 19.79 9.82
C ASP A 358 -10.08 19.09 10.21
N GLU A 359 -9.71 17.99 9.53
CA GLU A 359 -8.46 17.24 9.73
C GLU A 359 -7.23 17.95 9.16
N THR A 360 -6.95 19.16 9.65
CA THR A 360 -5.80 19.98 9.23
C THR A 360 -4.45 19.31 9.48
N ILE A 361 -4.36 18.40 10.46
CA ILE A 361 -3.17 17.59 10.75
C ILE A 361 -2.75 16.79 9.52
N LEU A 362 -3.69 16.12 8.85
CA LEU A 362 -3.39 15.31 7.67
C LEU A 362 -2.99 16.18 6.48
N ASP A 363 -3.61 17.35 6.30
CA ASP A 363 -3.23 18.30 5.25
C ASP A 363 -1.78 18.82 5.45
N LYS A 364 -1.36 19.08 6.71
CA LYS A 364 0.02 19.45 7.05
C LYS A 364 1.01 18.32 6.77
N ILE A 365 0.70 17.10 7.23
CA ILE A 365 1.51 15.91 6.97
C ILE A 365 1.68 15.70 5.46
N HIS A 366 0.58 15.77 4.70
CA HIS A 366 0.59 15.61 3.26
C HIS A 366 1.52 16.63 2.58
N SER A 367 1.47 17.90 3.01
CA SER A 367 2.26 18.99 2.44
C SER A 367 3.76 18.79 2.63
N TRP A 368 4.23 18.54 3.86
CA TRP A 368 5.66 18.42 4.12
C TRP A 368 6.22 17.10 3.59
N THR A 369 5.51 15.98 3.76
CA THR A 369 5.96 14.67 3.26
C THR A 369 6.05 14.67 1.73
N SER A 370 5.08 15.26 1.03
CA SER A 370 5.15 15.43 -0.43
C SER A 370 6.41 16.18 -0.88
N ARG A 371 6.74 17.28 -0.18
CA ARG A 371 7.91 18.11 -0.48
C ARG A 371 9.21 17.35 -0.21
N PHE A 372 9.28 16.67 0.93
CA PHE A 372 10.40 15.83 1.33
C PHE A 372 10.65 14.74 0.28
N LEU A 373 9.65 13.93 -0.04
CA LEU A 373 9.78 12.82 -0.99
C LEU A 373 10.21 13.30 -2.39
N ARG A 374 9.65 14.42 -2.89
CA ARG A 374 10.06 15.02 -4.17
C ARG A 374 11.50 15.52 -4.16
N ARG A 375 11.95 16.12 -3.05
CA ARG A 375 13.33 16.58 -2.85
C ARG A 375 14.29 15.39 -2.93
N GLU A 376 13.99 14.32 -2.21
CA GLU A 376 14.81 13.11 -2.17
C GLU A 376 14.90 12.41 -3.53
N LEU A 377 13.78 12.27 -4.25
CA LEU A 377 13.78 11.74 -5.63
C LEU A 377 14.64 12.59 -6.59
N SER A 378 14.61 13.91 -6.45
CA SER A 378 15.31 14.85 -7.35
C SER A 378 16.81 14.91 -7.08
N SER A 379 17.24 14.70 -5.84
CA SER A 379 18.63 14.82 -5.39
C SER A 379 19.58 13.78 -6.00
N GLY A 380 19.06 12.72 -6.63
CA GLY A 380 19.86 11.62 -7.19
C GLY A 380 20.49 10.70 -6.13
N SER A 381 20.45 11.07 -4.85
CA SER A 381 20.84 10.26 -3.67
C SER A 381 20.22 8.85 -3.71
N MET A 382 19.02 8.75 -4.30
CA MET A 382 18.20 7.54 -4.42
C MET A 382 18.60 6.58 -5.56
N LYS A 383 19.28 7.05 -6.61
CA LYS A 383 19.51 6.22 -7.83
C LYS A 383 20.74 5.30 -7.75
N SER A 384 21.60 5.49 -6.76
CA SER A 384 22.88 4.75 -6.64
C SER A 384 22.86 3.58 -5.65
N ASP A 385 21.80 3.44 -4.85
CA ASP A 385 21.70 2.41 -3.81
C ASP A 385 20.80 1.26 -4.28
N LEU A 386 21.40 0.07 -4.45
CA LEU A 386 20.70 -1.14 -4.91
C LEU A 386 19.55 -1.55 -3.98
N PHE A 387 19.69 -1.33 -2.66
CA PHE A 387 18.68 -1.68 -1.65
C PHE A 387 17.57 -0.64 -1.56
N ASN A 388 17.83 0.61 -1.96
CA ASN A 388 16.82 1.66 -2.02
C ASN A 388 16.07 1.74 -3.35
N LYS A 389 16.39 0.88 -4.33
CA LYS A 389 15.68 0.88 -5.63
C LYS A 389 14.17 0.65 -5.47
N ARG A 390 13.78 -0.29 -4.60
CA ARG A 390 12.37 -0.59 -4.31
C ARG A 390 11.66 0.61 -3.69
N ILE A 391 12.21 1.17 -2.60
CA ILE A 391 11.58 2.32 -1.94
C ILE A 391 11.52 3.53 -2.86
N THR A 392 12.54 3.75 -3.69
CA THR A 392 12.54 4.82 -4.70
C THR A 392 11.39 4.67 -5.69
N GLN A 393 11.17 3.45 -6.20
CA GLN A 393 10.04 3.17 -7.09
C GLN A 393 8.70 3.32 -6.37
N GLU A 394 8.58 2.85 -5.12
CA GLU A 394 7.35 3.01 -4.34
C GLU A 394 7.03 4.48 -4.05
N VAL A 395 8.05 5.32 -3.84
CA VAL A 395 7.89 6.76 -3.66
C VAL A 395 7.47 7.43 -4.97
N ASP A 396 8.09 7.09 -6.09
CA ASP A 396 7.74 7.60 -7.42
C ASP A 396 6.29 7.23 -7.79
N ASP A 397 5.91 5.98 -7.57
CA ASP A 397 4.55 5.48 -7.79
C ASP A 397 3.54 6.21 -6.90
N ALA A 398 3.82 6.36 -5.60
CA ALA A 398 2.90 7.02 -4.67
C ALA A 398 2.70 8.52 -4.98
N LEU A 399 3.75 9.22 -5.41
CA LEU A 399 3.68 10.64 -5.79
C LEU A 399 3.02 10.85 -7.16
N SER A 400 3.12 9.87 -8.06
CA SER A 400 2.54 9.90 -9.39
C SER A 400 1.07 9.50 -9.39
N PHE A 401 0.68 8.61 -8.49
CA PHE A 401 -0.67 8.06 -8.39
C PHE A 401 -1.20 8.16 -6.96
N PRO A 402 -1.88 9.28 -6.61
CA PRO A 402 -2.58 9.38 -5.35
C PRO A 402 -3.53 8.21 -5.12
N TYR A 403 -3.82 7.88 -3.86
CA TYR A 403 -4.66 6.75 -3.44
C TYR A 403 -6.01 6.69 -4.17
N TYR A 404 -6.64 7.84 -4.41
CA TYR A 404 -7.92 7.97 -5.11
C TYR A 404 -7.83 7.94 -6.65
N ALA A 405 -6.63 7.86 -7.22
CA ALA A 405 -6.35 7.96 -8.66
C ALA A 405 -5.82 6.65 -9.25
N ASN A 406 -5.95 5.52 -8.53
CA ASN A 406 -5.46 4.22 -8.97
C ASN A 406 -6.57 3.16 -9.04
N LEU A 407 -6.54 2.31 -10.06
CA LEU A 407 -7.41 1.14 -10.11
C LEU A 407 -6.72 -0.07 -9.50
N GLU A 408 -7.46 -0.84 -8.70
CA GLU A 408 -6.94 -1.96 -7.90
C GLU A 408 -6.09 -2.90 -8.76
N ARG A 409 -6.58 -3.38 -9.91
CA ARG A 409 -5.77 -4.32 -10.71
C ARG A 409 -4.52 -3.72 -11.35
N LEU A 410 -4.50 -2.42 -11.66
CA LEU A 410 -3.27 -1.76 -12.15
C LEU A 410 -2.26 -1.61 -11.03
N GLU A 411 -2.74 -1.26 -9.83
CA GLU A 411 -1.94 -1.19 -8.62
C GLU A 411 -1.37 -2.56 -8.25
N ASN A 412 -2.21 -3.59 -8.23
CA ASN A 412 -1.81 -4.96 -7.93
C ASN A 412 -0.74 -5.45 -8.91
N ARG A 413 -0.90 -5.14 -10.21
CA ARG A 413 0.10 -5.50 -11.22
C ARG A 413 1.46 -4.87 -10.93
N ARG A 414 1.51 -3.55 -10.68
CA ARG A 414 2.78 -2.86 -10.38
C ARG A 414 3.44 -3.42 -9.11
N HIS A 415 2.66 -3.73 -8.09
CA HIS A 415 3.19 -4.34 -6.87
C HIS A 415 3.76 -5.74 -7.10
N VAL A 416 3.09 -6.57 -7.92
CA VAL A 416 3.61 -7.87 -8.30
C VAL A 416 4.91 -7.74 -9.11
N GLU A 417 4.95 -6.85 -10.10
CA GLU A 417 6.13 -6.63 -10.96
C GLU A 417 7.34 -6.08 -10.19
N HIS A 418 7.11 -5.34 -9.10
CA HIS A 418 8.14 -4.77 -8.23
C HIS A 418 8.36 -5.55 -6.93
N TYR A 419 7.72 -6.70 -6.75
CA TYR A 419 7.83 -7.48 -5.52
C TYR A 419 9.24 -8.08 -5.39
N ASP A 420 9.87 -7.84 -4.25
CA ASP A 420 11.21 -8.33 -3.96
C ASP A 420 11.15 -9.38 -2.85
N VAL A 421 11.10 -10.65 -3.25
CA VAL A 421 11.07 -11.79 -2.31
C VAL A 421 12.33 -11.87 -1.45
N ASP A 422 13.46 -11.32 -1.90
CA ASP A 422 14.74 -11.38 -1.20
C ASP A 422 15.09 -10.06 -0.52
N HIS A 423 14.08 -9.22 -0.24
CA HIS A 423 14.26 -7.94 0.40
C HIS A 423 14.93 -8.08 1.77
N ILE A 424 16.05 -7.39 1.94
CA ILE A 424 16.81 -7.31 3.20
C ILE A 424 16.58 -5.93 3.80
N ARG A 425 16.16 -5.91 5.08
CA ARG A 425 16.10 -4.68 5.87
C ARG A 425 17.39 -4.52 6.66
N ILE A 426 17.90 -3.30 6.74
CA ILE A 426 19.13 -2.99 7.48
C ILE A 426 18.77 -2.05 8.63
N LEU A 427 18.84 -2.55 9.86
CA LEU A 427 18.83 -1.73 11.07
C LEU A 427 20.27 -1.59 11.58
N LYS A 428 20.54 -1.97 12.84
CA LYS A 428 21.92 -2.14 13.34
C LYS A 428 22.62 -3.34 12.71
N THR A 429 21.82 -4.31 12.28
CA THR A 429 22.23 -5.39 11.40
C THR A 429 21.17 -5.63 10.34
N ALA A 430 21.60 -6.32 9.30
CA ALA A 430 20.73 -6.80 8.26
C ALA A 430 19.90 -7.99 8.72
N PHE A 431 18.64 -8.01 8.29
CA PHE A 431 17.70 -9.04 8.69
C PHE A 431 16.66 -9.24 7.58
N ARG A 432 16.11 -10.46 7.48
CA ARG A 432 15.07 -10.79 6.49
C ARG A 432 13.73 -10.88 7.20
N PRO A 433 12.73 -10.08 6.81
CA PRO A 433 11.40 -10.17 7.39
C PRO A 433 10.64 -11.34 6.73
N PHE A 434 10.88 -12.56 7.20
CA PHE A 434 10.38 -13.80 6.58
C PHE A 434 8.89 -13.79 6.24
N HIS A 435 8.06 -13.13 7.05
CA HIS A 435 6.60 -13.12 6.85
C HIS A 435 6.08 -11.88 6.11
N ILE A 436 6.95 -10.92 5.75
CA ILE A 436 6.51 -9.70 5.03
C ILE A 436 6.69 -9.91 3.53
N ASP A 437 7.90 -10.27 3.09
CA ASP A 437 8.26 -10.36 1.67
C ASP A 437 8.47 -11.83 1.24
N ASP A 438 7.46 -12.68 1.50
CA ASP A 438 7.56 -14.13 1.27
C ASP A 438 7.20 -14.53 -0.18
N ARG A 439 7.86 -15.58 -0.67
CA ARG A 439 7.64 -16.11 -2.03
C ARG A 439 6.21 -16.60 -2.26
N ASP A 440 5.56 -17.17 -1.24
CA ASP A 440 4.21 -17.70 -1.34
C ASP A 440 3.19 -16.61 -1.69
N PHE A 441 3.41 -15.37 -1.22
CA PHE A 441 2.56 -14.23 -1.55
C PHE A 441 2.65 -13.91 -3.04
N LEU A 442 3.87 -13.87 -3.59
CA LEU A 442 4.12 -13.57 -5.00
C LEU A 442 3.57 -14.67 -5.91
N GLU A 443 3.84 -15.94 -5.59
CA GLU A 443 3.35 -17.08 -6.37
C GLU A 443 1.82 -17.08 -6.44
N LEU A 444 1.15 -16.89 -5.30
CA LEU A 444 -0.30 -16.83 -5.24
C LEU A 444 -0.85 -15.61 -6.01
N ALA A 445 -0.20 -14.45 -5.93
CA ALA A 445 -0.62 -13.24 -6.63
C ALA A 445 -0.54 -13.38 -8.16
N VAL A 446 0.53 -13.98 -8.67
CA VAL A 446 0.70 -14.23 -10.12
C VAL A 446 -0.33 -15.24 -10.62
N GLU A 447 -0.51 -16.35 -9.89
CA GLU A 447 -1.52 -17.36 -10.24
C GLU A 447 -2.93 -16.75 -10.27
N ASP A 448 -3.27 -16.00 -9.22
CA ASP A 448 -4.56 -15.34 -9.07
C ASP A 448 -4.85 -14.35 -10.20
N PHE A 449 -3.89 -13.47 -10.49
CA PHE A 449 -4.03 -12.46 -11.51
C PHE A 449 -4.25 -13.10 -12.89
N ASN A 450 -3.42 -14.10 -13.25
CA ASN A 450 -3.51 -14.77 -14.55
C ASN A 450 -4.82 -15.58 -14.70
N SER A 451 -5.32 -16.16 -13.60
CA SER A 451 -6.60 -16.86 -13.56
C SER A 451 -7.77 -15.88 -13.81
N CYS A 452 -7.81 -14.76 -13.07
CA CYS A 452 -8.77 -13.68 -13.30
C CYS A 452 -8.73 -13.18 -14.75
N GLN A 453 -7.53 -12.89 -15.28
CA GLN A 453 -7.36 -12.40 -16.64
C GLN A 453 -7.88 -13.38 -17.71
N SER A 454 -7.75 -14.69 -17.49
CA SER A 454 -8.31 -15.71 -18.38
C SER A 454 -9.84 -15.63 -18.45
N ILE A 455 -10.50 -15.42 -17.31
CA ILE A 455 -11.95 -15.19 -17.24
C ILE A 455 -12.30 -13.88 -17.96
N HIS A 456 -11.54 -12.82 -17.71
CA HIS A 456 -11.82 -11.52 -18.30
C HIS A 456 -11.80 -11.52 -19.83
N ARG A 457 -10.86 -12.26 -20.43
CA ARG A 457 -10.81 -12.43 -21.89
C ARG A 457 -12.01 -13.20 -22.45
N LYS A 458 -12.58 -14.14 -21.69
CA LYS A 458 -13.80 -14.86 -22.11
C LYS A 458 -15.03 -13.96 -22.03
N GLU A 459 -15.14 -13.20 -20.96
CA GLU A 459 -16.21 -12.22 -20.76
C GLU A 459 -16.18 -11.12 -21.84
N LEU A 460 -15.00 -10.60 -22.18
CA LEU A 460 -14.88 -9.61 -23.27
C LEU A 460 -15.42 -10.16 -24.60
N LYS A 461 -15.08 -11.41 -24.96
CA LYS A 461 -15.61 -12.07 -26.17
C LYS A 461 -17.12 -12.30 -26.12
N GLN A 462 -17.69 -12.50 -24.93
CA GLN A 462 -19.14 -12.58 -24.77
C GLN A 462 -19.80 -11.23 -25.01
N LEU A 463 -19.20 -10.14 -24.52
CA LEU A 463 -19.69 -8.79 -24.75
C LEU A 463 -19.57 -8.37 -26.21
N GLU A 464 -18.49 -8.75 -26.91
CA GLU A 464 -18.34 -8.51 -28.35
C GLU A 464 -19.50 -9.13 -29.14
N ARG A 465 -19.87 -10.39 -28.85
CA ARG A 465 -21.03 -11.04 -29.47
C ARG A 465 -22.35 -10.35 -29.10
N TRP A 466 -22.52 -9.96 -27.83
CA TRP A 466 -23.72 -9.26 -27.38
C TRP A 466 -23.91 -7.90 -28.11
N VAL A 467 -22.83 -7.17 -28.40
CA VAL A 467 -22.87 -5.92 -29.19
C VAL A 467 -23.40 -6.18 -30.60
N GLU A 468 -22.90 -7.23 -31.26
CA GLU A 468 -23.33 -7.63 -32.62
C GLU A 468 -24.79 -8.13 -32.64
N GLU A 469 -25.18 -8.97 -31.67
CA GLU A 469 -26.54 -9.52 -31.54
C GLU A 469 -27.58 -8.42 -31.33
N ASN A 470 -27.22 -7.34 -30.64
CA ASN A 470 -28.08 -6.16 -30.45
C ASN A 470 -27.90 -5.09 -31.54
N LYS A 471 -27.12 -5.36 -32.59
CA LYS A 471 -26.86 -4.44 -33.72
C LYS A 471 -26.28 -3.08 -33.30
N LEU A 472 -25.67 -2.98 -32.12
CA LEU A 472 -25.10 -1.73 -31.62
C LEU A 472 -23.89 -1.28 -32.48
N ASP A 473 -23.22 -2.23 -33.14
CA ASP A 473 -22.15 -1.99 -34.12
C ASP A 473 -22.66 -1.34 -35.43
N LYS A 474 -23.97 -1.37 -35.70
CA LYS A 474 -24.58 -0.78 -36.90
C LYS A 474 -24.89 0.71 -36.75
N LEU A 475 -24.97 1.21 -35.52
CA LEU A 475 -25.26 2.62 -35.21
C LEU A 475 -24.05 3.50 -35.55
N GLN A 476 -24.10 4.18 -36.70
CA GLN A 476 -22.96 4.98 -37.21
C GLN A 476 -22.62 6.19 -36.33
N PHE A 477 -23.58 6.69 -35.55
CA PHE A 477 -23.34 7.79 -34.61
C PHE A 477 -22.59 7.34 -33.34
N ALA A 478 -22.66 6.05 -32.99
CA ALA A 478 -22.21 5.57 -31.69
C ALA A 478 -20.71 5.24 -31.68
N ARG A 479 -20.00 5.79 -30.70
CA ARG A 479 -18.59 5.50 -30.45
C ARG A 479 -18.43 4.08 -29.94
N GLN A 480 -17.54 3.32 -30.59
CA GLN A 480 -17.19 1.96 -30.16
C GLN A 480 -16.21 2.01 -28.97
N LYS A 481 -16.74 1.85 -27.75
CA LYS A 481 -16.00 1.96 -26.47
C LYS A 481 -16.05 0.71 -25.60
N LEU A 482 -16.44 -0.43 -26.17
CA LEU A 482 -16.59 -1.70 -25.46
C LEU A 482 -15.38 -2.05 -24.60
N THR A 483 -14.17 -1.97 -25.15
CA THR A 483 -12.95 -2.33 -24.42
C THR A 483 -12.72 -1.45 -23.19
N TYR A 484 -13.05 -0.16 -23.25
CA TYR A 484 -12.91 0.76 -22.12
C TYR A 484 -13.99 0.52 -21.07
N CYS A 485 -15.23 0.30 -21.52
CA CYS A 485 -16.36 -0.05 -20.68
C CYS A 485 -16.04 -1.32 -19.86
N TYR A 486 -15.58 -2.37 -20.53
CA TYR A 486 -15.23 -3.62 -19.87
C TYR A 486 -13.96 -3.50 -19.02
N PHE A 487 -12.95 -2.76 -19.47
CA PHE A 487 -11.76 -2.47 -18.67
C PHE A 487 -12.10 -1.81 -17.33
N SER A 488 -13.03 -0.86 -17.32
CA SER A 488 -13.46 -0.19 -16.08
C SER A 488 -14.03 -1.17 -15.05
N ALA A 489 -14.80 -2.18 -15.51
CA ALA A 489 -15.37 -3.23 -14.69
C ALA A 489 -14.30 -4.26 -14.26
N ALA A 490 -13.49 -4.76 -15.19
CA ALA A 490 -12.47 -5.77 -14.93
C ALA A 490 -11.35 -5.28 -13.99
N ALA A 491 -10.99 -4.00 -14.08
CA ALA A 491 -9.95 -3.40 -13.25
C ALA A 491 -10.40 -3.12 -11.80
N THR A 492 -11.71 -3.09 -11.53
CA THR A 492 -12.32 -2.75 -10.23
C THR A 492 -12.98 -3.93 -9.52
N LEU A 493 -13.62 -4.83 -10.26
CA LEU A 493 -14.37 -5.98 -9.76
C LEU A 493 -13.71 -7.25 -10.28
N PHE A 494 -12.44 -7.47 -9.96
CA PHE A 494 -11.64 -8.47 -10.65
C PHE A 494 -11.88 -9.92 -10.21
N ALA A 495 -12.48 -10.13 -9.04
CA ALA A 495 -12.64 -11.46 -8.45
C ALA A 495 -13.57 -12.33 -9.31
N PRO A 496 -13.25 -13.62 -9.55
CA PRO A 496 -14.04 -14.48 -10.45
C PRO A 496 -15.54 -14.48 -10.16
N GLU A 497 -15.92 -14.45 -8.88
CA GLU A 497 -17.28 -14.52 -8.36
C GLU A 497 -18.11 -13.26 -8.71
N GLN A 498 -17.47 -12.16 -9.10
CA GLN A 498 -18.12 -10.88 -9.45
C GLN A 498 -18.43 -10.77 -10.95
N SER A 499 -18.54 -11.90 -11.67
CA SER A 499 -18.77 -11.92 -13.12
C SER A 499 -20.07 -11.21 -13.51
N ASP A 500 -21.19 -11.50 -12.85
CA ASP A 500 -22.47 -10.85 -13.18
C ASP A 500 -22.44 -9.34 -12.91
N ALA A 501 -21.78 -8.89 -11.84
CA ALA A 501 -21.55 -7.48 -11.57
C ALA A 501 -20.72 -6.82 -12.70
N ARG A 502 -19.63 -7.46 -13.15
CA ARG A 502 -18.81 -6.95 -14.26
C ARG A 502 -19.57 -6.86 -15.57
N ILE A 503 -20.35 -7.90 -15.91
CA ILE A 503 -21.13 -7.94 -17.15
C ILE A 503 -22.25 -6.90 -17.12
N SER A 504 -22.98 -6.77 -16.01
CA SER A 504 -23.99 -5.72 -15.81
C SER A 504 -23.38 -4.33 -15.98
N TRP A 505 -22.25 -4.07 -15.31
CA TRP A 505 -21.52 -2.81 -15.41
C TRP A 505 -21.10 -2.50 -16.86
N ALA A 506 -20.48 -3.47 -17.54
CA ALA A 506 -19.97 -3.27 -18.89
C ALA A 506 -21.09 -3.07 -19.92
N LYS A 507 -22.17 -3.86 -19.87
CA LYS A 507 -23.34 -3.68 -20.76
C LYS A 507 -23.95 -2.30 -20.57
N ASN A 508 -24.24 -1.90 -19.33
CA ASN A 508 -24.81 -0.58 -19.06
C ASN A 508 -23.86 0.56 -19.42
N SER A 509 -22.54 0.38 -19.30
CA SER A 509 -21.55 1.37 -19.74
C SER A 509 -21.58 1.57 -21.26
N VAL A 510 -21.66 0.46 -22.03
CA VAL A 510 -21.79 0.53 -23.49
C VAL A 510 -23.11 1.20 -23.88
N LEU A 511 -24.22 0.76 -23.29
CA LEU A 511 -25.55 1.34 -23.58
C LEU A 511 -25.59 2.83 -23.21
N SER A 512 -24.99 3.23 -22.09
CA SER A 512 -24.96 4.62 -21.66
C SER A 512 -24.17 5.48 -22.64
N THR A 513 -23.07 4.95 -23.20
CA THR A 513 -22.29 5.63 -24.24
C THR A 513 -23.08 5.77 -25.54
N VAL A 514 -23.81 4.73 -25.96
CA VAL A 514 -24.65 4.77 -27.16
C VAL A 514 -25.78 5.77 -27.00
N VAL A 515 -26.43 5.79 -25.83
CA VAL A 515 -27.51 6.72 -25.52
C VAL A 515 -26.98 8.15 -25.43
N ASP A 516 -25.83 8.39 -24.80
CA ASP A 516 -25.15 9.70 -24.78
C ASP A 516 -24.93 10.23 -26.21
N ASP A 517 -24.32 9.43 -27.09
CA ASP A 517 -24.10 9.81 -28.49
C ASP A 517 -25.40 10.04 -29.26
N PHE A 518 -26.46 9.30 -28.91
CA PHE A 518 -27.78 9.47 -29.52
C PHE A 518 -28.42 10.81 -29.12
N PHE A 519 -28.33 11.22 -27.85
CA PHE A 519 -28.89 12.49 -27.37
C PHE A 519 -28.05 13.71 -27.78
N ASP A 520 -26.72 13.57 -27.88
CA ASP A 520 -25.83 14.67 -28.22
C ASP A 520 -25.74 14.95 -29.73
N ILE A 521 -25.76 13.91 -30.57
CA ILE A 521 -25.45 14.04 -32.01
C ILE A 521 -26.40 13.23 -32.89
N GLY A 522 -26.71 11.99 -32.51
CA GLY A 522 -27.29 10.99 -33.41
C GLY A 522 -28.78 11.17 -33.71
N GLY A 523 -29.59 11.52 -32.70
CA GLY A 523 -31.04 11.49 -32.75
C GLY A 523 -31.69 12.87 -32.97
N SER A 524 -32.81 12.87 -33.68
CA SER A 524 -33.73 14.01 -33.77
C SER A 524 -34.56 14.16 -32.49
N LYS A 525 -35.10 15.36 -32.22
CA LYS A 525 -35.95 15.61 -31.05
C LYS A 525 -37.13 14.63 -30.98
N GLU A 526 -37.73 14.31 -32.12
CA GLU A 526 -38.81 13.33 -32.25
C GLU A 526 -38.38 11.93 -31.82
N GLU A 527 -37.18 11.50 -32.23
CA GLU A 527 -36.61 10.20 -31.87
C GLU A 527 -36.27 10.11 -30.37
N LEU A 528 -35.68 11.16 -29.80
CA LEU A 528 -35.38 11.23 -28.36
C LEU A 528 -36.66 11.14 -27.52
N GLN A 529 -37.71 11.87 -27.92
CA GLN A 529 -39.01 11.82 -27.27
C GLN A 529 -39.70 10.46 -27.44
N ASN A 530 -39.56 9.81 -28.60
CA ASN A 530 -40.10 8.47 -28.82
C ASN A 530 -39.39 7.47 -27.90
N LEU A 531 -38.05 7.48 -27.81
CA LEU A 531 -37.32 6.59 -26.92
C LEU A 531 -37.76 6.75 -25.45
N ILE A 532 -37.91 7.97 -24.95
CA ILE A 532 -38.41 8.23 -23.58
C ILE A 532 -39.80 7.60 -23.38
N LYS A 533 -40.74 7.85 -24.31
CA LYS A 533 -42.10 7.31 -24.22
C LYS A 533 -42.13 5.77 -24.23
N LEU A 534 -41.25 5.15 -25.02
CA LEU A 534 -41.14 3.70 -25.08
C LEU A 534 -40.65 3.13 -23.73
N VAL A 535 -39.65 3.75 -23.10
CA VAL A 535 -39.16 3.34 -21.77
C VAL A 535 -40.20 3.60 -20.67
N GLU A 536 -40.98 4.69 -20.77
CA GLU A 536 -42.09 4.97 -19.83
C GLU A 536 -43.22 3.93 -19.92
N LYS A 537 -43.51 3.43 -21.12
CA LYS A 537 -44.53 2.39 -21.34
C LYS A 537 -44.01 0.99 -20.98
N TRP A 538 -42.74 0.70 -21.33
CA TRP A 538 -41.99 -0.54 -21.11
C TRP A 538 -42.60 -1.83 -21.70
N ASP A 539 -43.82 -2.17 -21.33
CA ASP A 539 -44.49 -3.40 -21.73
C ASP A 539 -45.30 -3.26 -23.03
N GLY A 540 -45.37 -4.36 -23.79
CA GLY A 540 -46.17 -4.44 -25.02
C GLY A 540 -45.69 -3.52 -26.14
N ILE A 541 -44.39 -3.26 -26.21
CA ILE A 541 -43.73 -2.52 -27.28
C ILE A 541 -43.35 -3.46 -28.42
N THR A 542 -43.60 -3.03 -29.64
CA THR A 542 -43.25 -3.70 -30.89
C THR A 542 -42.45 -2.77 -31.80
N ALA A 543 -41.81 -3.29 -32.84
CA ALA A 543 -41.07 -2.48 -33.81
C ALA A 543 -41.92 -1.37 -34.45
N THR A 544 -43.25 -1.54 -34.54
CA THR A 544 -44.15 -0.52 -35.08
C THR A 544 -44.37 0.69 -34.17
N ASP A 545 -44.02 0.59 -32.89
CA ASP A 545 -44.08 1.71 -31.94
C ASP A 545 -42.83 2.63 -32.05
N CYS A 546 -41.76 2.14 -32.68
CA CYS A 546 -40.50 2.86 -32.89
C CYS A 546 -40.58 3.76 -34.11
N CYS A 547 -40.17 5.03 -33.98
CA CYS A 547 -40.22 5.98 -35.09
C CYS A 547 -39.06 5.85 -36.10
N SER A 548 -38.01 5.10 -35.76
CA SER A 548 -36.89 4.80 -36.65
C SER A 548 -36.21 3.48 -36.26
N GLU A 549 -35.42 2.92 -37.19
CA GLU A 549 -34.59 1.73 -36.93
C GLU A 549 -33.56 2.00 -35.81
N GLN A 550 -33.07 3.24 -35.69
CA GLN A 550 -32.13 3.60 -34.63
C GLN A 550 -32.79 3.52 -33.25
N VAL A 551 -34.01 4.07 -33.11
CA VAL A 551 -34.77 3.98 -31.86
C VAL A 551 -35.13 2.52 -31.54
N GLU A 552 -35.50 1.73 -32.56
CA GLU A 552 -35.75 0.30 -32.39
C GLU A 552 -34.54 -0.42 -31.81
N ILE A 553 -33.35 -0.24 -32.41
CA ILE A 553 -32.10 -0.85 -31.94
C ILE A 553 -31.79 -0.46 -30.50
N VAL A 554 -31.81 0.84 -30.18
CA VAL A 554 -31.47 1.34 -28.84
C VAL A 554 -32.47 0.85 -27.79
N TYR A 555 -33.77 0.94 -28.08
CA TYR A 555 -34.82 0.51 -27.16
C TYR A 555 -34.74 -0.98 -26.85
N PHE A 556 -34.66 -1.85 -27.87
CA PHE A 556 -34.62 -3.29 -27.64
C PHE A 556 -33.31 -3.73 -26.99
N ALA A 557 -32.19 -3.08 -27.27
CA ALA A 557 -30.93 -3.35 -26.57
C ALA A 557 -31.03 -3.02 -25.07
N LEU A 558 -31.66 -1.88 -24.71
CA LEU A 558 -31.96 -1.52 -23.32
C LEU A 558 -32.91 -2.53 -22.68
N HIS A 559 -34.07 -2.75 -23.30
CA HIS A 559 -35.13 -3.63 -22.80
C HIS A 559 -34.60 -5.04 -22.52
N ASN A 560 -33.93 -5.66 -23.49
CA ASN A 560 -33.42 -7.02 -23.35
C ASN A 560 -32.34 -7.11 -22.27
N SER A 561 -31.43 -6.13 -22.21
CA SER A 561 -30.34 -6.14 -21.23
C SER A 561 -30.84 -5.92 -19.81
N ILE A 562 -31.82 -5.03 -19.61
CA ILE A 562 -32.43 -4.76 -18.30
C ILE A 562 -33.19 -5.98 -17.79
N ASN A 563 -33.95 -6.66 -18.65
CA ASN A 563 -34.66 -7.88 -18.27
C ASN A 563 -33.69 -9.03 -17.94
N GLU A 564 -32.62 -9.23 -18.74
CA GLU A 564 -31.58 -10.23 -18.44
C GLU A 564 -30.90 -9.95 -17.09
N ILE A 565 -30.56 -8.68 -16.81
CA ILE A 565 -30.01 -8.26 -15.52
C ILE A 565 -31.01 -8.54 -14.40
N GLY A 566 -32.29 -8.24 -14.61
CA GLY A 566 -33.37 -8.49 -13.66
C GLY A 566 -33.54 -9.97 -13.32
N GLU A 567 -33.52 -10.85 -14.31
CA GLU A 567 -33.61 -12.30 -14.14
C GLU A 567 -32.44 -12.84 -13.31
N LYS A 568 -31.21 -12.42 -13.64
CA LYS A 568 -30.02 -12.81 -12.89
C LYS A 568 -30.03 -12.26 -11.46
N ALA A 569 -30.39 -10.99 -11.31
CA ALA A 569 -30.45 -10.34 -10.00
C ALA A 569 -31.52 -10.97 -9.12
N PHE A 570 -32.65 -11.41 -9.67
CA PHE A 570 -33.71 -12.09 -8.91
C PHE A 570 -33.18 -13.34 -8.19
N ALA A 571 -32.31 -14.12 -8.84
CA ALA A 571 -31.70 -15.31 -8.26
C ALA A 571 -30.83 -15.01 -7.02
N TRP A 572 -30.22 -13.83 -6.97
CA TRP A 572 -29.39 -13.39 -5.83
C TRP A 572 -30.19 -12.62 -4.78
N GLN A 573 -31.07 -11.72 -5.23
CA GLN A 573 -31.76 -10.74 -4.40
C GLN A 573 -33.11 -11.23 -3.86
N GLY A 574 -33.71 -12.26 -4.46
CA GLY A 574 -35.01 -12.81 -4.05
C GLY A 574 -36.22 -11.92 -4.33
N HIS A 575 -36.04 -10.82 -5.07
CA HIS A 575 -37.10 -9.89 -5.47
C HIS A 575 -36.80 -9.26 -6.83
N CYS A 576 -37.84 -8.73 -7.49
CA CYS A 576 -37.70 -8.14 -8.81
C CYS A 576 -37.09 -6.73 -8.72
N VAL A 577 -35.97 -6.53 -9.41
CA VAL A 577 -35.24 -5.25 -9.42
C VAL A 577 -35.47 -4.44 -10.71
N VAL A 578 -36.14 -5.03 -11.70
CA VAL A 578 -36.39 -4.42 -13.02
C VAL A 578 -37.05 -3.04 -12.92
N PRO A 579 -38.10 -2.81 -12.10
CA PRO A 579 -38.73 -1.50 -11.98
C PRO A 579 -37.75 -0.38 -11.59
N HIS A 580 -36.86 -0.65 -10.65
CA HIS A 580 -35.86 0.32 -10.22
C HIS A 580 -34.82 0.59 -11.33
N ILE A 581 -34.40 -0.43 -12.08
CA ILE A 581 -33.48 -0.24 -13.20
C ILE A 581 -34.13 0.60 -14.31
N ILE A 582 -35.41 0.39 -14.61
CA ILE A 582 -36.18 1.22 -15.55
C ILE A 582 -36.22 2.67 -15.08
N GLU A 583 -36.50 2.91 -13.80
CA GLU A 583 -36.52 4.25 -13.21
C GLU A 583 -35.17 4.97 -13.33
N ILE A 584 -34.06 4.26 -13.10
CA ILE A 584 -32.70 4.77 -13.27
C ILE A 584 -32.46 5.23 -14.72
N TRP A 585 -32.81 4.40 -15.69
CA TRP A 585 -32.67 4.72 -17.11
C TRP A 585 -33.58 5.87 -17.53
N LEU A 586 -34.84 5.87 -17.09
CA LEU A 586 -35.79 6.93 -17.41
C LEU A 586 -35.32 8.28 -16.84
N THR A 587 -34.76 8.28 -15.64
CA THR A 587 -34.17 9.47 -15.01
C THR A 587 -32.99 10.00 -15.83
N LEU A 588 -32.12 9.13 -16.33
CA LEU A 588 -31.03 9.51 -17.23
C LEU A 588 -31.55 10.14 -18.52
N LEU A 589 -32.48 9.47 -19.21
CA LEU A 589 -33.01 9.93 -20.50
C LEU A 589 -33.67 11.31 -20.37
N LYS A 590 -34.41 11.55 -19.28
CA LYS A 590 -35.00 12.87 -18.98
C LYS A 590 -33.94 13.94 -18.71
N ALA A 591 -32.85 13.59 -18.02
CA ALA A 591 -31.74 14.52 -17.78
C ALA A 591 -30.98 14.86 -19.07
N MET A 592 -30.73 13.88 -19.94
CA MET A 592 -30.12 14.09 -21.26
C MET A 592 -31.03 14.91 -22.18
N MET A 593 -32.34 14.67 -22.16
CA MET A 593 -33.31 15.48 -22.88
C MET A 593 -33.24 16.96 -22.47
N ARG A 594 -33.07 17.23 -21.18
CA ARG A 594 -32.91 18.60 -20.67
C ARG A 594 -31.65 19.28 -21.22
N GLU A 595 -30.54 18.55 -21.36
CA GLU A 595 -29.33 19.11 -21.99
C GLU A 595 -29.51 19.33 -23.50
N ALA A 596 -30.21 18.42 -24.17
CA ALA A 596 -30.57 18.57 -25.57
C ALA A 596 -31.47 19.81 -25.77
N ASP A 597 -32.48 20.01 -24.92
CA ASP A 597 -33.34 21.20 -24.96
C ASP A 597 -32.53 22.49 -24.70
N TRP A 598 -31.59 22.51 -23.75
CA TRP A 598 -30.70 23.67 -23.55
C TRP A 598 -29.88 23.98 -24.80
N THR A 599 -29.39 22.94 -25.49
CA THR A 599 -28.60 23.08 -26.71
C THR A 599 -29.44 23.57 -27.89
N ILE A 600 -30.62 22.99 -28.09
CA ILE A 600 -31.57 23.35 -29.16
C ILE A 600 -32.08 24.78 -28.98
N ASP A 601 -32.51 25.12 -27.78
CA ASP A 601 -33.08 26.43 -27.45
C ASP A 601 -32.01 27.50 -27.21
N LYS A 602 -30.72 27.11 -27.19
CA LYS A 602 -29.57 27.96 -26.83
C LYS A 602 -29.74 28.62 -25.46
N SER A 603 -30.35 27.89 -24.53
CA SER A 603 -30.54 28.33 -23.17
C SER A 603 -29.24 28.21 -22.38
N VAL A 604 -28.96 29.21 -21.55
CA VAL A 604 -27.78 29.23 -20.66
C VAL A 604 -28.26 28.93 -19.24
N PRO A 605 -28.15 27.69 -18.74
CA PRO A 605 -28.55 27.37 -17.37
C PRO A 605 -27.63 28.06 -16.36
N THR A 606 -28.10 28.23 -15.13
CA THR A 606 -27.22 28.55 -14.01
C THR A 606 -26.31 27.36 -13.68
N LEU A 607 -25.20 27.61 -12.98
CA LEU A 607 -24.30 26.53 -12.55
C LEU A 607 -25.03 25.51 -11.65
N ASP A 608 -25.93 25.95 -10.78
CA ASP A 608 -26.69 25.08 -9.88
C ASP A 608 -27.71 24.21 -10.64
N GLU A 609 -28.43 24.80 -11.61
CA GLU A 609 -29.34 24.05 -12.49
C GLU A 609 -28.57 23.03 -13.33
N TYR A 610 -27.44 23.44 -13.89
CA TYR A 610 -26.55 22.56 -14.64
C TYR A 610 -26.06 21.42 -13.77
N MET A 611 -25.53 21.68 -12.57
CA MET A 611 -25.00 20.63 -11.71
C MET A 611 -26.07 19.69 -11.17
N THR A 612 -27.29 20.18 -10.92
CA THR A 612 -28.43 19.36 -10.49
C THR A 612 -28.88 18.38 -11.58
N ASN A 613 -28.69 18.74 -12.86
CA ASN A 613 -28.93 17.83 -13.99
C ASN A 613 -27.69 16.98 -14.32
N GLY A 614 -26.51 17.60 -14.27
CA GLY A 614 -25.24 17.12 -14.79
C GLY A 614 -24.71 15.88 -14.10
N TYR A 615 -24.93 15.74 -12.80
CA TYR A 615 -24.55 14.52 -12.08
C TYR A 615 -25.40 13.31 -12.52
N VAL A 616 -26.61 13.54 -13.03
CA VAL A 616 -27.47 12.49 -13.59
C VAL A 616 -27.07 12.21 -15.04
N SER A 617 -27.02 13.24 -15.88
CA SER A 617 -26.72 13.12 -17.31
C SER A 617 -25.31 12.61 -17.61
N PHE A 618 -24.37 12.69 -16.65
CA PHE A 618 -23.07 12.01 -16.74
C PHE A 618 -23.16 10.46 -16.75
N ALA A 619 -24.36 9.89 -16.57
CA ALA A 619 -24.70 8.50 -16.87
C ALA A 619 -24.05 7.41 -16.01
N LEU A 620 -23.50 7.73 -14.83
CA LEU A 620 -22.99 6.68 -13.92
C LEU A 620 -24.12 5.89 -13.22
N GLY A 621 -25.35 6.41 -13.21
CA GLY A 621 -26.50 5.79 -12.56
C GLY A 621 -26.78 4.38 -13.11
N PRO A 622 -27.06 4.25 -14.42
CA PRO A 622 -27.27 2.94 -15.04
C PRO A 622 -26.08 1.98 -14.94
N ILE A 623 -24.87 2.49 -14.72
CA ILE A 623 -23.66 1.67 -14.66
C ILE A 623 -23.50 1.06 -13.26
N VAL A 624 -23.50 1.90 -12.23
CA VAL A 624 -23.15 1.49 -10.87
C VAL A 624 -24.35 0.86 -10.16
N LEU A 625 -25.52 1.50 -10.25
CA LEU A 625 -26.69 1.13 -9.42
C LEU A 625 -27.21 -0.29 -9.74
N PRO A 626 -27.33 -0.72 -11.01
CA PRO A 626 -27.67 -2.11 -11.32
C PRO A 626 -26.59 -3.13 -10.92
N ALA A 627 -25.32 -2.73 -10.90
CA ALA A 627 -24.23 -3.60 -10.47
C ALA A 627 -24.26 -3.87 -8.95
N LEU A 628 -24.88 -2.99 -8.16
CA LEU A 628 -25.04 -3.18 -6.71
C LEU A 628 -25.84 -4.44 -6.37
N TYR A 629 -26.74 -4.87 -7.24
CA TYR A 629 -27.54 -6.08 -7.05
C TYR A 629 -26.75 -7.39 -7.19
N PHE A 630 -25.47 -7.33 -7.53
CA PHE A 630 -24.60 -8.50 -7.69
C PHE A 630 -23.42 -8.50 -6.73
N VAL A 631 -23.41 -7.63 -5.72
CA VAL A 631 -22.32 -7.52 -4.74
C VAL A 631 -22.85 -7.48 -3.32
N GLY A 632 -22.10 -8.11 -2.40
CA GLY A 632 -22.43 -8.05 -0.98
C GLY A 632 -23.74 -8.77 -0.62
N PRO A 633 -24.37 -8.39 0.50
CA PRO A 633 -25.66 -8.96 0.92
C PRO A 633 -26.81 -8.51 0.01
N VAL A 634 -27.99 -9.09 0.21
CA VAL A 634 -29.24 -8.63 -0.44
C VAL A 634 -29.45 -7.15 -0.13
N LEU A 635 -29.86 -6.40 -1.15
CA LEU A 635 -30.12 -4.96 -1.11
C LEU A 635 -31.63 -4.71 -1.13
N PRO A 636 -32.26 -4.44 0.03
CA PRO A 636 -33.71 -4.23 0.12
C PRO A 636 -34.18 -2.98 -0.63
N GLU A 637 -35.46 -2.96 -0.98
CA GLU A 637 -36.10 -1.83 -1.68
C GLU A 637 -36.08 -0.54 -0.85
N GLU A 638 -36.12 -0.65 0.48
CA GLU A 638 -36.02 0.49 1.40
C GLU A 638 -34.64 1.15 1.32
N VAL A 639 -33.58 0.37 1.10
CA VAL A 639 -32.20 0.88 1.05
C VAL A 639 -31.97 1.68 -0.23
N VAL A 640 -32.50 1.25 -1.38
CA VAL A 640 -32.35 2.00 -2.64
C VAL A 640 -33.14 3.32 -2.64
N LYS A 641 -34.12 3.45 -1.75
CA LYS A 641 -34.91 4.68 -1.52
C LYS A 641 -34.33 5.58 -0.43
N ASP A 642 -33.30 5.12 0.28
CA ASP A 642 -32.72 5.84 1.40
C ASP A 642 -31.89 7.06 0.95
N PRO A 643 -31.92 8.19 1.68
CA PRO A 643 -31.07 9.33 1.39
C PRO A 643 -29.57 9.04 1.33
N GLU A 644 -29.04 8.09 2.11
CA GLU A 644 -27.63 7.69 2.08
C GLU A 644 -27.24 7.15 0.69
N TYR A 645 -28.06 6.25 0.14
CA TYR A 645 -27.87 5.67 -1.18
C TYR A 645 -27.82 6.74 -2.27
N HIS A 646 -28.77 7.68 -2.24
CA HIS A 646 -28.81 8.78 -3.18
C HIS A 646 -27.60 9.72 -3.01
N ASN A 647 -27.16 9.98 -1.78
CA ASN A 647 -26.01 10.85 -1.52
C ASN A 647 -24.70 10.24 -2.04
N LEU A 648 -24.49 8.94 -1.83
CA LEU A 648 -23.34 8.20 -2.40
C LEU A 648 -23.30 8.31 -3.92
N TYR A 649 -24.45 8.09 -4.58
CA TYR A 649 -24.60 8.25 -6.03
C TYR A 649 -24.27 9.67 -6.47
N LYS A 650 -24.87 10.68 -5.82
CA LYS A 650 -24.68 12.09 -6.14
C LYS A 650 -23.20 12.49 -6.04
N LEU A 651 -22.54 12.17 -4.92
CA LEU A 651 -21.13 12.54 -4.69
C LEU A 651 -20.21 11.90 -5.74
N MET A 652 -20.36 10.61 -6.00
CA MET A 652 -19.60 9.89 -7.03
C MET A 652 -19.79 10.53 -8.42
N SER A 653 -21.04 10.81 -8.80
CA SER A 653 -21.36 11.40 -10.09
C SER A 653 -20.92 12.84 -10.22
N THR A 654 -21.01 13.65 -9.16
CA THR A 654 -20.48 15.03 -9.15
C THR A 654 -18.97 15.03 -9.37
N VAL A 655 -18.23 14.10 -8.72
CA VAL A 655 -16.79 13.95 -8.97
C VAL A 655 -16.52 13.63 -10.44
N GLY A 656 -17.24 12.66 -11.00
CA GLY A 656 -17.10 12.27 -12.41
C GLY A 656 -17.40 13.40 -13.39
N ARG A 657 -18.54 14.09 -13.21
CA ARG A 657 -18.97 15.19 -14.07
C ARG A 657 -17.97 16.33 -14.08
N LEU A 658 -17.52 16.79 -12.92
CA LEU A 658 -16.59 17.91 -12.85
C LEU A 658 -15.21 17.58 -13.43
N LEU A 659 -14.72 16.35 -13.23
CA LEU A 659 -13.48 15.90 -13.87
C LEU A 659 -13.61 15.88 -15.39
N ASN A 660 -14.74 15.40 -15.89
CA ASN A 660 -15.05 15.41 -17.32
C ASN A 660 -15.12 16.84 -17.87
N ASP A 661 -15.84 17.74 -17.22
CA ASP A 661 -16.00 19.14 -17.65
C ASP A 661 -14.65 19.88 -17.71
N ILE A 662 -13.77 19.69 -16.70
CA ILE A 662 -12.43 20.29 -16.70
C ILE A 662 -11.62 19.84 -17.91
N GLN A 663 -11.61 18.54 -18.21
CA GLN A 663 -10.81 18.00 -19.32
C GLN A 663 -11.46 18.22 -20.69
N GLY A 664 -12.79 18.25 -20.75
CA GLY A 664 -13.60 18.43 -21.95
C GLY A 664 -13.76 19.89 -22.40
N PHE A 665 -13.58 20.85 -21.48
CA PHE A 665 -13.86 22.27 -21.68
C PHE A 665 -13.35 22.84 -23.01
N LYS A 666 -12.08 22.64 -23.35
CA LYS A 666 -11.50 23.23 -24.58
C LYS A 666 -12.08 22.66 -25.87
N ARG A 667 -12.56 21.41 -25.84
CA ARG A 667 -13.25 20.77 -26.97
C ARG A 667 -14.67 21.30 -27.05
N GLU A 668 -15.41 21.18 -25.95
CA GLU A 668 -16.83 21.54 -25.86
C GLU A 668 -17.06 23.02 -26.15
N SER A 669 -16.16 23.90 -25.67
CA SER A 669 -16.21 25.33 -25.98
C SER A 669 -16.11 25.63 -27.48
N LYS A 670 -15.32 24.84 -28.25
CA LYS A 670 -15.24 24.99 -29.72
C LYS A 670 -16.49 24.50 -30.43
N GLU A 671 -17.19 23.54 -29.83
CA GLU A 671 -18.46 23.01 -30.31
C GLU A 671 -19.65 23.89 -29.87
N GLY A 672 -19.42 24.89 -29.01
CA GLY A 672 -20.45 25.74 -28.44
C GLY A 672 -21.26 25.09 -27.32
N LYS A 673 -20.80 23.94 -26.79
CA LYS A 673 -21.44 23.23 -25.68
C LYS A 673 -21.03 23.86 -24.35
N LEU A 674 -22.03 24.11 -23.49
CA LEU A 674 -21.82 24.66 -22.16
C LEU A 674 -21.52 23.53 -21.16
N ASN A 675 -20.53 23.76 -20.30
CA ASN A 675 -20.18 22.89 -19.18
C ASN A 675 -19.90 23.69 -17.89
N ALA A 676 -19.59 23.02 -16.77
CA ALA A 676 -19.37 23.71 -15.50
C ALA A 676 -18.34 24.84 -15.59
N VAL A 677 -17.19 24.60 -16.26
CA VAL A 677 -16.11 25.61 -16.46
C VAL A 677 -16.66 26.85 -17.15
N SER A 678 -17.32 26.66 -18.30
CA SER A 678 -17.89 27.78 -19.06
C SER A 678 -18.97 28.52 -18.28
N LEU A 679 -19.85 27.81 -17.57
CA LEU A 679 -20.95 28.40 -16.81
C LEU A 679 -20.47 29.20 -15.61
N HIS A 680 -19.43 28.71 -14.94
CA HIS A 680 -18.81 29.45 -13.84
C HIS A 680 -18.16 30.75 -14.32
N MET A 681 -17.54 30.74 -15.52
CA MET A 681 -17.01 31.95 -16.14
C MET A 681 -18.11 32.92 -16.58
N ILE A 682 -19.25 32.42 -17.06
CA ILE A 682 -20.38 33.25 -17.52
C ILE A 682 -21.11 33.92 -16.35
N HIS A 683 -21.37 33.17 -15.28
CA HIS A 683 -22.20 33.61 -14.15
C HIS A 683 -21.39 34.16 -12.97
N GLY A 684 -20.07 34.27 -13.10
CA GLY A 684 -19.21 34.83 -12.07
C GLY A 684 -19.55 36.29 -11.76
N ASN A 685 -19.50 36.67 -10.48
CA ASN A 685 -19.74 38.05 -10.04
C ASN A 685 -18.64 39.04 -10.50
N ALA A 686 -17.54 38.53 -11.06
CA ALA A 686 -16.41 39.27 -11.64
C ALA A 686 -15.91 38.54 -12.91
N VAL A 687 -14.93 39.09 -13.62
CA VAL A 687 -14.26 38.38 -14.73
C VAL A 687 -13.47 37.20 -14.15
N VAL A 688 -14.08 36.01 -14.13
CA VAL A 688 -13.47 34.77 -13.65
C VAL A 688 -12.66 34.12 -14.78
N THR A 689 -11.40 33.77 -14.51
CA THR A 689 -10.56 33.10 -15.52
C THR A 689 -10.83 31.59 -15.59
N GLU A 690 -10.37 30.95 -16.67
CA GLU A 690 -10.42 29.47 -16.80
C GLU A 690 -9.72 28.81 -15.59
N GLU A 691 -8.56 29.32 -15.19
CA GLU A 691 -7.78 28.78 -14.08
C GLU A 691 -8.52 28.90 -12.74
N GLU A 692 -9.19 30.02 -12.50
CA GLU A 692 -10.01 30.24 -11.29
C GLU A 692 -11.21 29.28 -11.25
N ALA A 693 -11.91 29.12 -12.38
CA ALA A 693 -13.02 28.18 -12.50
C ALA A 693 -12.58 26.72 -12.28
N VAL A 694 -11.47 26.31 -12.90
CA VAL A 694 -10.89 24.97 -12.71
C VAL A 694 -10.46 24.74 -11.27
N LYS A 695 -9.89 25.76 -10.60
CA LYS A 695 -9.50 25.68 -9.19
C LYS A 695 -10.72 25.47 -8.28
N GLU A 696 -11.81 26.19 -8.51
CA GLU A 696 -13.04 26.02 -7.71
C GLU A 696 -13.64 24.62 -7.91
N MET A 697 -13.71 24.13 -9.14
CA MET A 697 -14.21 22.77 -9.43
C MET A 697 -13.32 21.70 -8.82
N THR A 698 -12.00 21.88 -8.86
CA THR A 698 -11.05 20.98 -8.19
C THR A 698 -11.28 20.96 -6.68
N SER A 699 -11.61 22.10 -6.06
CA SER A 699 -11.99 22.19 -4.64
C SER A 699 -13.29 21.42 -4.35
N VAL A 700 -14.31 21.56 -5.20
CA VAL A 700 -15.57 20.80 -5.09
C VAL A 700 -15.35 19.30 -5.25
N ILE A 701 -14.51 18.88 -6.20
CA ILE A 701 -14.10 17.48 -6.38
C ILE A 701 -13.43 16.96 -5.11
N GLY A 702 -12.48 17.72 -4.55
CA GLY A 702 -11.77 17.36 -3.32
C GLY A 702 -12.73 17.14 -2.15
N ARG A 703 -13.64 18.09 -1.90
CA ARG A 703 -14.66 17.98 -0.83
C ARG A 703 -15.61 16.80 -1.05
N SER A 704 -16.14 16.66 -2.26
CA SER A 704 -17.08 15.58 -2.60
C SER A 704 -16.44 14.20 -2.44
N ARG A 705 -15.17 14.07 -2.80
CA ARG A 705 -14.41 12.81 -2.66
C ARG A 705 -14.13 12.46 -1.20
N ARG A 706 -13.73 13.43 -0.35
CA ARG A 706 -13.53 13.20 1.08
C ARG A 706 -14.83 12.73 1.73
N GLU A 707 -15.94 13.40 1.42
CA GLU A 707 -17.26 13.05 1.91
C GLU A 707 -17.71 11.66 1.43
N LEU A 708 -17.48 11.34 0.15
CA LEU A 708 -17.75 10.01 -0.39
C LEU A 708 -16.97 8.93 0.38
N LEU A 709 -15.66 9.13 0.59
CA LEU A 709 -14.84 8.19 1.35
C LEU A 709 -15.33 8.06 2.79
N ARG A 710 -15.72 9.17 3.44
CA ARG A 710 -16.31 9.16 4.79
C ARG A 710 -17.53 8.26 4.87
N LEU A 711 -18.48 8.43 3.95
CA LEU A 711 -19.70 7.60 3.90
C LEU A 711 -19.38 6.13 3.59
N VAL A 712 -18.41 5.86 2.71
CA VAL A 712 -17.95 4.50 2.39
C VAL A 712 -17.37 3.82 3.63
N LEU A 713 -16.55 4.53 4.41
CA LEU A 713 -15.89 3.99 5.59
C LEU A 713 -16.82 3.92 6.82
N GLN A 714 -17.89 4.70 6.86
CA GLN A 714 -18.84 4.73 7.96
C GLN A 714 -19.52 3.37 8.15
N THR A 715 -19.41 2.78 9.33
CA THR A 715 -20.04 1.50 9.67
C THR A 715 -21.28 1.68 10.56
N ASN A 716 -21.19 2.62 11.50
CA ASN A 716 -22.30 2.97 12.40
C ASN A 716 -23.38 3.78 11.66
N ASP A 717 -24.65 3.46 11.95
CA ASP A 717 -25.84 4.15 11.42
C ASP A 717 -25.95 4.20 9.88
N SER A 718 -25.25 3.30 9.18
CA SER A 718 -25.31 3.17 7.72
C SER A 718 -26.30 2.07 7.33
N VAL A 719 -27.20 2.38 6.40
CA VAL A 719 -28.16 1.41 5.86
C VAL A 719 -27.63 0.74 4.59
N VAL A 720 -26.70 1.40 3.88
CA VAL A 720 -26.09 0.84 2.66
C VAL A 720 -24.92 -0.09 3.02
N PRO A 721 -24.96 -1.37 2.63
CA PRO A 721 -23.89 -2.32 2.96
C PRO A 721 -22.52 -1.86 2.44
N ARG A 722 -21.46 -2.06 3.23
CA ARG A 722 -20.08 -1.64 2.88
C ARG A 722 -19.66 -2.11 1.48
N ALA A 723 -19.93 -3.37 1.14
CA ALA A 723 -19.61 -3.93 -0.17
C ALA A 723 -20.29 -3.18 -1.33
N CYS A 724 -21.49 -2.62 -1.13
CA CYS A 724 -22.17 -1.78 -2.12
C CYS A 724 -21.53 -0.38 -2.15
N LYS A 725 -21.22 0.20 -0.98
CA LYS A 725 -20.55 1.52 -0.89
C LYS A 725 -19.20 1.55 -1.60
N ASP A 726 -18.44 0.46 -1.51
CA ASP A 726 -17.15 0.32 -2.19
C ASP A 726 -17.26 0.50 -3.72
N LEU A 727 -18.39 0.15 -4.35
CA LEU A 727 -18.57 0.34 -5.80
C LEU A 727 -18.66 1.82 -6.18
N PHE A 728 -19.26 2.67 -5.34
CA PHE A 728 -19.28 4.11 -5.56
C PHE A 728 -17.86 4.71 -5.47
N TRP A 729 -17.08 4.26 -4.49
CA TRP A 729 -15.66 4.63 -4.37
C TRP A 729 -14.85 4.16 -5.59
N LYS A 730 -15.01 2.90 -5.99
CA LYS A 730 -14.33 2.32 -7.16
C LYS A 730 -14.65 3.08 -8.44
N MET A 731 -15.90 3.45 -8.67
CA MET A 731 -16.27 4.29 -9.83
C MET A 731 -15.62 5.68 -9.74
N SER A 732 -15.56 6.30 -8.56
CA SER A 732 -14.83 7.57 -8.37
C SER A 732 -13.35 7.45 -8.78
N LYS A 733 -12.70 6.32 -8.50
CA LYS A 733 -11.33 6.04 -8.97
C LYS A 733 -11.26 5.81 -10.49
N VAL A 734 -12.25 5.13 -11.07
CA VAL A 734 -12.36 4.92 -12.54
C VAL A 734 -12.42 6.24 -13.28
N VAL A 735 -13.33 7.13 -12.90
CA VAL A 735 -13.48 8.44 -13.56
C VAL A 735 -12.24 9.31 -13.35
N ASN A 736 -11.60 9.23 -12.17
CA ASN A 736 -10.29 9.86 -11.96
C ASN A 736 -9.27 9.37 -12.97
N LEU A 737 -9.12 8.05 -13.14
CA LEU A 737 -8.13 7.52 -14.09
C LEU A 737 -8.39 8.01 -15.53
N PHE A 738 -9.65 8.02 -15.97
CA PHE A 738 -10.00 8.48 -17.32
C PHE A 738 -9.80 9.99 -17.51
N TYR A 739 -9.92 10.81 -16.46
CA TYR A 739 -9.90 12.28 -16.56
C TYR A 739 -8.76 12.97 -15.77
N MET A 740 -7.79 12.22 -15.26
CA MET A 740 -6.70 12.77 -14.42
C MET A 740 -5.77 13.72 -15.18
N SER A 741 -5.54 13.48 -16.47
CA SER A 741 -4.56 14.23 -17.27
C SER A 741 -5.04 14.65 -18.66
N ASN A 742 -6.18 14.12 -19.10
CA ASN A 742 -6.78 14.37 -20.41
C ASN A 742 -8.20 13.80 -20.44
N ASP A 743 -8.94 14.04 -21.53
CA ASP A 743 -10.17 13.31 -21.83
C ASP A 743 -9.85 11.89 -22.35
N GLY A 744 -9.50 11.01 -21.42
CA GLY A 744 -9.03 9.65 -21.70
C GLY A 744 -10.13 8.72 -22.19
N PHE A 745 -11.40 8.96 -21.81
CA PHE A 745 -12.53 8.15 -22.28
C PHE A 745 -12.82 8.41 -23.76
N THR A 746 -12.86 9.68 -24.18
CA THR A 746 -13.03 10.02 -25.60
C THR A 746 -11.83 9.57 -26.43
N SER A 747 -10.61 9.66 -25.89
CA SER A 747 -9.40 9.30 -26.62
C SER A 747 -9.30 7.80 -27.00
N GLN A 748 -8.90 7.50 -28.23
CA GLN A 748 -8.69 6.11 -28.68
C GLN A 748 -7.36 5.49 -28.21
N GLN A 749 -6.40 6.29 -27.75
CA GLN A 749 -5.03 5.82 -27.51
C GLN A 749 -4.60 5.89 -26.03
N LYS A 750 -5.21 6.79 -25.24
CA LYS A 750 -4.69 7.16 -23.90
C LYS A 750 -4.80 6.04 -22.86
N MET A 751 -5.75 5.12 -23.02
CA MET A 751 -5.97 4.03 -22.06
C MET A 751 -5.54 2.65 -22.55
N VAL A 752 -5.00 2.55 -23.77
CA VAL A 752 -4.68 1.27 -24.43
C VAL A 752 -3.67 0.45 -23.62
N ASN A 753 -2.66 1.10 -23.03
CA ASN A 753 -1.65 0.38 -22.23
C ASN A 753 -2.26 -0.17 -20.94
N SER A 754 -3.11 0.59 -20.26
CA SER A 754 -3.83 0.14 -19.07
C SER A 754 -4.77 -1.04 -19.38
N VAL A 755 -5.48 -0.97 -20.50
CA VAL A 755 -6.32 -2.07 -21.00
C VAL A 755 -5.49 -3.33 -21.22
N LYS A 756 -4.36 -3.22 -21.94
CA LYS A 756 -3.46 -4.35 -22.21
C LYS A 756 -2.95 -4.97 -20.92
N ALA A 757 -2.47 -4.16 -19.98
CA ALA A 757 -1.91 -4.60 -18.71
C ALA A 757 -2.90 -5.41 -17.86
N VAL A 758 -4.20 -5.07 -17.91
CA VAL A 758 -5.23 -5.77 -17.12
C VAL A 758 -5.79 -6.99 -17.89
N ILE A 759 -6.11 -6.85 -19.17
CA ILE A 759 -6.91 -7.85 -19.89
C ILE A 759 -6.06 -8.81 -20.74
N HIS A 760 -4.94 -8.35 -21.30
CA HIS A 760 -4.26 -9.07 -22.37
C HIS A 760 -2.87 -9.59 -22.01
N GLU A 761 -2.11 -8.83 -21.22
CA GLU A 761 -0.71 -9.14 -20.89
C GLU A 761 -0.66 -9.92 -19.56
N PRO A 762 -0.27 -11.20 -19.55
CA PRO A 762 -0.15 -11.95 -18.30
C PRO A 762 1.00 -11.44 -17.44
N LEU A 763 0.98 -11.80 -16.16
CA LEU A 763 2.13 -11.66 -15.28
C LEU A 763 3.05 -12.87 -15.45
N ASN A 764 4.35 -12.61 -15.61
CA ASN A 764 5.37 -13.64 -15.58
C ASN A 764 5.70 -13.96 -14.12
N GLY A 765 5.74 -15.23 -13.74
CA GLY A 765 6.25 -15.64 -12.43
C GLY A 765 7.75 -15.39 -12.28
N LEU A 766 8.31 -15.74 -11.12
CA LEU A 766 9.77 -15.78 -10.93
C LEU A 766 10.39 -16.72 -11.99
N GLN A 767 10.96 -16.17 -13.04
CA GLN A 767 11.91 -16.93 -13.86
C GLN A 767 13.12 -17.21 -12.99
N GLU A 768 13.44 -18.49 -12.77
CA GLU A 768 14.71 -18.90 -12.21
C GLU A 768 15.83 -18.33 -13.09
N THR A 769 16.35 -17.17 -12.71
CA THR A 769 17.56 -16.60 -13.31
C THR A 769 18.77 -17.32 -12.72
N VAL A 770 18.82 -18.64 -12.87
CA VAL A 770 20.07 -19.39 -12.73
C VAL A 770 20.84 -19.20 -14.04
N LYS A 771 21.49 -18.04 -14.17
CA LYS A 771 22.66 -17.95 -15.07
C LYS A 771 23.78 -18.75 -14.43
N HIS A 772 23.81 -20.05 -14.67
CA HIS A 772 25.04 -20.80 -14.50
C HIS A 772 26.10 -20.18 -15.42
N PRO A 773 27.24 -19.68 -14.90
CA PRO A 773 28.36 -19.32 -15.73
C PRO A 773 28.82 -20.61 -16.42
N SER A 774 28.69 -20.68 -17.74
CA SER A 774 29.29 -21.72 -18.54
C SER A 774 30.80 -21.70 -18.28
N LEU A 775 31.30 -22.74 -17.59
CA LEU A 775 32.71 -23.06 -17.51
C LEU A 775 33.20 -23.35 -18.94
N SER A 776 33.84 -22.37 -19.56
CA SER A 776 34.66 -22.59 -20.74
C SER A 776 35.94 -23.31 -20.30
N SER A 777 35.99 -24.62 -20.54
CA SER A 777 37.22 -25.40 -20.47
C SER A 777 38.14 -25.01 -21.64
N SER A 778 39.23 -24.31 -21.36
CA SER A 778 40.36 -24.19 -22.27
C SER A 778 41.19 -25.47 -22.22
N LYS A 779 41.37 -26.10 -23.39
CA LYS A 779 42.55 -26.92 -23.69
C LYS A 779 43.76 -26.02 -23.91
#